data_AF-A0A255TWH5-F1
#
_entry.id   AF-A0A255TWH5-F1
#
_cell.length_a   1.000
_cell.length_b   1.000
_cell.length_c   1.000
_cell.angle_alpha   90.00
_cell.angle_beta   90.00
_cell.angle_gamma   90.00
#
_symmetry.space_group_name_H-M   'P 1'
#
loop_
_entity.id
_entity.type
_entity.pdbx_description
1 polymer ?
#
loop_
_entity_poly.entity_id
_entity_poly.type
_entity_poly.pdbx_seq_one_letter_code
_entity_poly.pdbx_strand_id
1 'polypeptide(L)'
;MNLNRIISILYLLLFFTGEVELYAWTYPTSKPSYPFTSGDGSYSNPYEIRNAQDLANLAYMVREGGEDYSGKHFVMTNDITLNENLVNADCTDRNTGNFQVWTPIGNNGRDNIFKGNFNGNSHTISGLFIEDNDYYNGLFGVVVKGTIRNLTIADSYMRASNSYSSNFYGFIAGQTSNATLLNCHVKNSCVTNTGNDSWNKVAIGGLVGSSMNYGVFRKCSFNGNFVLHSFHIKSLVNAGGILGNGSITNLYSCSTKGKFKVTGSPAIGVYGIGSDIGDAYGCVAGMDFDIQTHGEYYIGETKYHSLDVASFAYTSGRCTLCTTYGTIKVGEPDNPVRVQPLDSRCREWYSIRIGTFSSVGKLVKAYMKDQCAAYTNVELYLHDDSKGNAFITSFGLAISNTEYQGLKLKNCIVAGNHIIKSNTAIGYNPVVLDYNNGDSQQDVDDAWEWAKGVKYCTYVNGVKDEGFYFKNENIKFKSITPEELKGDELLAGLNALSDGGNQWGRITTEGDLKDYPMPVICGGSPFYNGDGSEGNPYVINTESELNKLKEAVNNGTDFSGKYIQLGSDIRITGTLNECIGSDEKPFNGHLDGNGHAIIGLRKSLFGYMYGTVKNLALVDCNIWDGNYATALASRVGDESNKAEVSNCYISGTISFNTPWDQLGYASTFAFQLANGSSIHDCYFKGRFVVKQQTFSTYNVAGIAFYNNNSTVNTSAESPEGIFNCYASFDVKVEASVMGSRNTYGITNGLNNESNGNYFVCSDYRVSDNNNGGKKLDSESELNSKFNGKTGWLQGVYRPLLVSAKHYKAKSPEGADAYFDAIPEANPKKNYFYNISIDDPYSDVSLWQLPNMAVYVPND
;
A
#
# COMPACT_ATOMS: atom_id res chain seq x y z
N MET A 1 -19.28 -25.63 64.62
CA MET A 1 -20.00 -25.03 63.46
C MET A 1 -19.24 -23.75 63.15
N ASN A 2 -18.28 -23.88 62.24
CA ASN A 2 -16.99 -23.23 62.43
C ASN A 2 -16.85 -21.89 61.69
N LEU A 3 -16.21 -20.98 62.42
CA LEU A 3 -15.62 -19.67 62.13
C LEU A 3 -15.13 -19.42 60.69
N ASN A 4 -14.87 -20.46 59.90
CA ASN A 4 -14.38 -20.39 58.52
C ASN A 4 -15.41 -19.83 57.53
N ARG A 5 -16.73 -19.90 57.80
CA ARG A 5 -17.74 -19.29 56.91
C ARG A 5 -17.90 -17.78 57.11
N ILE A 6 -17.51 -17.23 58.27
CA ILE A 6 -17.62 -15.79 58.56
C ILE A 6 -16.39 -15.04 58.01
N ILE A 7 -15.22 -15.67 58.00
CA ILE A 7 -14.00 -15.08 57.42
C ILE A 7 -14.07 -15.02 55.87
N SER A 8 -14.68 -16.01 55.21
CA SER A 8 -14.88 -15.98 53.75
C SER A 8 -15.92 -14.96 53.28
N ILE A 9 -16.86 -14.55 54.13
CA ILE A 9 -17.85 -13.52 53.79
C ILE A 9 -17.31 -12.10 54.08
N LEU A 10 -16.39 -11.94 55.04
CA LEU A 10 -15.69 -10.66 55.24
C LEU A 10 -14.70 -10.31 54.10
N TYR A 11 -14.11 -11.31 53.43
CA TYR A 11 -13.26 -11.07 52.26
C TYR A 11 -14.04 -10.72 50.99
N LEU A 12 -15.33 -11.09 50.90
CA LEU A 12 -16.17 -10.77 49.74
C LEU A 12 -16.86 -9.40 49.84
N LEU A 13 -16.92 -8.78 51.03
CA LEU A 13 -17.62 -7.52 51.29
C LEU A 13 -16.73 -6.28 51.37
N LEU A 14 -15.41 -6.41 51.15
CA LEU A 14 -14.46 -5.28 51.07
C LEU A 14 -14.36 -4.66 49.66
N PHE A 15 -15.18 -5.09 48.69
CA PHE A 15 -15.16 -4.59 47.31
C PHE A 15 -16.21 -3.51 46.98
N PHE A 16 -16.90 -2.94 47.97
CA PHE A 16 -17.87 -1.87 47.70
C PHE A 16 -17.81 -0.76 48.74
N THR A 17 -16.76 0.07 48.68
CA THR A 17 -16.82 1.52 48.97
C THR A 17 -15.53 2.20 48.49
N GLY A 18 -15.62 3.08 47.49
CA GLY A 18 -14.61 4.12 47.22
C GLY A 18 -13.60 3.82 46.10
N GLU A 19 -13.79 4.54 45.00
CA GLU A 19 -12.88 5.00 43.94
C GLU A 19 -11.41 4.52 43.87
N VAL A 20 -10.97 4.39 42.60
CA VAL A 20 -9.63 4.08 42.04
C VAL A 20 -9.33 2.59 41.82
N GLU A 21 -9.78 2.05 40.69
CA GLU A 21 -9.10 0.88 40.09
C GLU A 21 -7.70 1.34 39.63
N LEU A 22 -6.71 1.13 40.50
CA LEU A 22 -5.30 1.28 40.18
C LEU A 22 -4.88 0.15 39.23
N TYR A 23 -4.62 0.45 37.96
CA TYR A 23 -3.89 -0.40 37.01
C TYR A 23 -2.39 -0.54 37.38
N ALA A 24 -2.10 -0.81 38.65
CA ALA A 24 -0.75 -0.78 39.19
C ALA A 24 0.00 -2.07 38.85
N TRP A 25 0.74 -2.07 37.74
CA TRP A 25 1.94 -2.90 37.66
C TRP A 25 2.99 -2.32 38.61
N THR A 26 3.73 -3.16 39.31
CA THR A 26 4.80 -2.69 40.21
C THR A 26 6.12 -3.19 39.68
N TYR A 27 7.09 -2.27 39.53
CA TYR A 27 8.45 -2.68 39.18
C TYR A 27 9.02 -3.53 40.33
N PRO A 28 9.49 -4.78 40.06
CA PRO A 28 9.96 -5.66 41.12
C PRO A 28 11.14 -5.08 41.90
N THR A 29 11.17 -5.28 43.22
CA THR A 29 12.31 -4.90 44.08
C THR A 29 13.32 -6.05 44.26
N SER A 30 13.00 -7.25 43.79
CA SER A 30 13.83 -8.45 43.85
C SER A 30 13.53 -9.37 42.64
N LYS A 31 14.44 -10.30 42.34
CA LYS A 31 14.32 -11.23 41.21
C LYS A 31 13.01 -12.03 41.29
N PRO A 32 12.10 -11.89 40.32
CA PRO A 32 10.87 -12.68 40.29
C PRO A 32 11.20 -14.18 40.20
N SER A 33 10.58 -15.00 41.05
CA SER A 33 10.77 -16.47 41.01
C SER A 33 10.14 -17.10 39.76
N TYR A 34 9.06 -16.50 39.26
CA TYR A 34 8.35 -16.89 38.04
C TYR A 34 8.13 -15.63 37.19
N PRO A 35 9.15 -15.17 36.44
CA PRO A 35 9.07 -13.91 35.72
C PRO A 35 8.01 -13.92 34.61
N PHE A 36 7.71 -15.10 34.05
CA PHE A 36 6.74 -15.30 32.98
C PHE A 36 5.78 -16.43 33.34
N THR A 37 4.51 -16.26 32.97
CA THR A 37 3.43 -17.19 33.35
C THR A 37 3.46 -18.49 32.53
N SER A 38 4.10 -18.52 31.34
CA SER A 38 4.32 -19.73 30.53
C SER A 38 5.44 -19.54 29.49
N GLY A 39 5.83 -20.63 28.83
CA GLY A 39 6.88 -20.66 27.81
C GLY A 39 8.26 -21.02 28.37
N ASP A 40 9.14 -21.56 27.53
CA ASP A 40 10.56 -21.83 27.85
C ASP A 40 11.54 -20.93 27.06
N GLY A 41 10.97 -20.00 26.28
CA GLY A 41 11.67 -19.05 25.45
C GLY A 41 12.27 -19.66 24.18
N SER A 42 11.98 -20.91 23.85
CA SER A 42 12.28 -21.49 22.54
C SER A 42 11.37 -20.88 21.45
N TYR A 43 11.74 -21.09 20.18
CA TYR A 43 10.93 -20.61 19.05
C TYR A 43 9.52 -21.24 19.02
N SER A 44 9.39 -22.53 19.32
CA SER A 44 8.11 -23.25 19.35
C SER A 44 7.29 -22.99 20.61
N ASN A 45 7.93 -22.52 21.69
CA ASN A 45 7.30 -22.28 22.98
C ASN A 45 7.86 -20.98 23.63
N PRO A 46 7.60 -19.81 23.03
CA PRO A 46 8.13 -18.53 23.48
C PRO A 46 7.59 -18.15 24.87
N TYR A 47 8.32 -17.32 25.61
CA TYR A 47 7.80 -16.72 26.85
C TYR A 47 6.61 -15.80 26.53
N GLU A 48 5.48 -16.02 27.18
CA GLU A 48 4.28 -15.20 26.98
C GLU A 48 4.28 -13.95 27.87
N ILE A 49 4.04 -12.79 27.28
CA ILE A 49 3.83 -11.50 27.96
C ILE A 49 2.34 -11.17 27.88
N ARG A 50 1.61 -11.38 28.98
CA ARG A 50 0.14 -11.31 28.99
C ARG A 50 -0.40 -9.97 29.50
N ASN A 51 0.38 -9.26 30.30
CA ASN A 51 -0.03 -8.06 31.02
C ASN A 51 1.18 -7.17 31.37
N ALA A 52 0.92 -6.01 31.96
CA ALA A 52 1.93 -5.03 32.35
C ALA A 52 2.94 -5.56 33.38
N GLN A 53 2.54 -6.50 34.26
CA GLN A 53 3.44 -7.08 35.25
C GLN A 53 4.45 -8.05 34.63
N ASP A 54 4.06 -8.88 33.66
CA ASP A 54 4.99 -9.74 32.91
C ASP A 54 6.05 -8.88 32.19
N LEU A 55 5.63 -7.74 31.64
CA LEU A 55 6.52 -6.78 30.99
C LEU A 55 7.48 -6.11 31.99
N ALA A 56 6.99 -5.72 33.18
CA ALA A 56 7.82 -5.18 34.26
C ALA A 56 8.81 -6.22 34.81
N ASN A 57 8.41 -7.50 34.87
CA ASN A 57 9.29 -8.60 35.22
C ASN A 57 10.40 -8.76 34.17
N LEU A 58 10.08 -8.70 32.88
CA LEU A 58 11.09 -8.71 31.81
C LEU A 58 12.09 -7.55 31.99
N ALA A 59 11.58 -6.34 32.25
CA ALA A 59 12.42 -5.18 32.49
C ALA A 59 13.40 -5.43 33.65
N TYR A 60 12.90 -5.94 34.79
CA TYR A 60 13.75 -6.29 35.92
C TYR A 60 14.81 -7.35 35.55
N MET A 61 14.40 -8.43 34.88
CA MET A 61 15.30 -9.56 34.58
C MET A 61 16.47 -9.15 33.70
N VAL A 62 16.24 -8.24 32.74
CA VAL A 62 17.32 -7.70 31.88
C VAL A 62 18.13 -6.64 32.62
N ARG A 63 17.46 -5.71 33.28
CA ARG A 63 18.07 -4.50 33.83
C ARG A 63 18.86 -4.74 35.11
N GLU A 64 18.28 -5.51 36.03
CA GLU A 64 18.84 -5.81 37.36
C GLU A 64 19.31 -7.27 37.45
N GLY A 65 18.62 -8.18 36.77
CA GLY A 65 18.93 -9.60 36.76
C GLY A 65 20.11 -10.00 35.86
N GLY A 66 20.52 -9.13 34.92
CA GLY A 66 21.63 -9.37 33.99
C GLY A 66 21.34 -10.43 32.91
N GLU A 67 20.08 -10.82 32.70
CA GLU A 67 19.71 -11.80 31.69
C GLU A 67 19.58 -11.13 30.31
N ASP A 68 20.47 -11.46 29.37
CA ASP A 68 20.46 -10.82 28.03
C ASP A 68 19.45 -11.44 27.05
N TYR A 69 18.93 -12.64 27.37
CA TYR A 69 17.99 -13.41 26.55
C TYR A 69 18.44 -13.68 25.11
N SER A 70 19.74 -13.77 24.86
CA SER A 70 20.27 -14.13 23.54
C SER A 70 19.67 -15.45 23.02
N GLY A 71 19.08 -15.41 21.82
CA GLY A 71 18.43 -16.57 21.20
C GLY A 71 17.08 -16.97 21.80
N LYS A 72 16.56 -16.24 22.78
CA LYS A 72 15.24 -16.50 23.38
C LYS A 72 14.14 -15.70 22.69
N HIS A 73 12.92 -16.21 22.79
CA HIS A 73 11.72 -15.67 22.12
C HIS A 73 10.65 -15.28 23.15
N PHE A 74 10.03 -14.13 22.90
CA PHE A 74 8.89 -13.59 23.65
C PHE A 74 7.74 -13.31 22.69
N VAL A 75 6.51 -13.52 23.17
CA VAL A 75 5.29 -13.21 22.42
C VAL A 75 4.27 -12.53 23.32
N MET A 76 3.68 -11.43 22.85
CA MET A 76 2.52 -10.84 23.51
C MET A 76 1.26 -11.64 23.17
N THR A 77 0.38 -11.82 24.14
CA THR A 77 -0.92 -12.49 23.95
C THR A 77 -2.12 -11.56 24.08
N ASN A 78 -1.91 -10.34 24.58
CA ASN A 78 -2.92 -9.32 24.77
C ASN A 78 -2.33 -7.94 24.53
N ASP A 79 -3.20 -6.97 24.30
CA ASP A 79 -2.85 -5.56 24.47
C ASP A 79 -2.53 -5.27 25.94
N ILE A 80 -1.60 -4.34 26.19
CA ILE A 80 -1.11 -4.00 27.52
C ILE A 80 -1.28 -2.49 27.72
N THR A 81 -1.86 -2.09 28.85
CA THR A 81 -1.99 -0.68 29.24
C THR A 81 -1.11 -0.41 30.45
N LEU A 82 -0.15 0.50 30.30
CA LEU A 82 0.76 0.94 31.37
C LEU A 82 0.22 2.16 32.12
N ASN A 83 -0.47 3.04 31.40
CA ASN A 83 -1.18 4.21 31.90
C ASN A 83 -2.40 4.46 30.98
N GLU A 84 -3.51 4.96 31.52
CA GLU A 84 -4.68 5.32 30.70
C GLU A 84 -4.76 6.83 30.45
N ASN A 85 -5.16 7.23 29.25
CA ASN A 85 -5.40 8.63 28.87
C ASN A 85 -4.18 9.51 29.16
N LEU A 86 -3.00 9.04 28.77
CA LEU A 86 -1.75 9.71 29.12
C LEU A 86 -1.57 11.02 28.34
N VAL A 87 -1.96 11.07 27.06
CA VAL A 87 -1.75 12.26 26.21
C VAL A 87 -3.01 13.10 25.99
N ASN A 88 -2.84 14.39 25.78
CA ASN A 88 -3.92 15.30 25.42
C ASN A 88 -4.38 15.12 23.96
N ALA A 89 -5.56 15.64 23.63
CA ALA A 89 -6.20 15.39 22.34
C ALA A 89 -5.44 15.93 21.11
N ASP A 90 -4.69 17.02 21.26
CA ASP A 90 -3.87 17.60 20.18
C ASP A 90 -2.44 17.02 20.14
N CYS A 91 -2.14 16.09 21.04
CA CYS A 91 -0.87 15.44 21.23
C CYS A 91 0.32 16.41 21.37
N THR A 92 0.15 17.48 22.15
CA THR A 92 1.22 18.45 22.43
C THR A 92 1.82 18.32 23.82
N ASP A 93 1.11 17.68 24.75
CA ASP A 93 1.55 17.42 26.11
C ASP A 93 0.82 16.20 26.71
N ARG A 94 1.15 15.82 27.94
CA ARG A 94 0.40 14.83 28.71
C ARG A 94 -0.82 15.46 29.41
N ASN A 95 -1.83 14.64 29.70
CA ASN A 95 -2.91 15.06 30.60
C ASN A 95 -2.41 15.26 32.04
N THR A 96 -3.22 15.88 32.90
CA THR A 96 -2.93 15.96 34.34
C THR A 96 -3.39 14.68 35.03
N GLY A 97 -2.52 14.03 35.80
CA GLY A 97 -2.84 12.79 36.51
C GLY A 97 -1.62 12.16 37.17
N ASN A 98 -1.86 11.12 37.97
CA ASN A 98 -0.79 10.31 38.56
C ASN A 98 -0.42 9.19 37.60
N PHE A 99 0.58 9.44 36.76
CA PHE A 99 1.10 8.47 35.79
C PHE A 99 2.39 7.83 36.30
N GLN A 100 2.50 6.52 36.09
CA GLN A 100 3.68 5.75 36.48
C GLN A 100 4.73 5.81 35.36
N VAL A 101 5.94 6.24 35.71
CA VAL A 101 7.07 6.30 34.78
C VAL A 101 7.60 4.90 34.52
N TRP A 102 7.85 4.59 33.25
CA TRP A 102 8.39 3.30 32.82
C TRP A 102 9.86 3.14 33.19
N THR A 103 10.23 1.93 33.62
CA THR A 103 11.63 1.53 33.77
C THR A 103 12.06 0.70 32.56
N PRO A 104 13.05 1.14 31.76
CA PRO A 104 13.40 0.47 30.50
C PRO A 104 13.85 -0.98 30.67
N ILE A 105 13.57 -1.81 29.65
CA ILE A 105 14.13 -3.17 29.54
C ILE A 105 15.60 -3.05 29.12
N GLY A 106 16.51 -3.25 30.07
CA GLY A 106 17.96 -3.04 29.92
C GLY A 106 18.41 -1.60 30.21
N ASN A 107 19.73 -1.39 30.35
CA ASN A 107 20.34 -0.09 30.67
C ASN A 107 21.76 0.07 30.08
N ASN A 108 22.53 1.04 30.58
CA ASN A 108 23.91 1.37 30.14
C ASN A 108 25.01 0.38 30.56
N GLY A 109 24.70 -0.68 31.29
CA GLY A 109 25.66 -1.73 31.64
C GLY A 109 26.06 -2.54 30.41
N ARG A 110 27.36 -2.86 30.25
CA ARG A 110 27.83 -3.73 29.15
C ARG A 110 27.12 -5.10 29.12
N ASP A 111 26.60 -5.53 30.26
CA ASP A 111 25.97 -6.84 30.46
C ASP A 111 24.44 -6.78 30.58
N ASN A 112 23.85 -5.59 30.78
CA ASN A 112 22.41 -5.44 31.07
C ASN A 112 21.65 -4.96 29.82
N ILE A 113 21.82 -5.70 28.72
CA ILE A 113 21.30 -5.38 27.39
C ILE A 113 20.37 -6.47 26.89
N PHE A 114 19.34 -6.10 26.13
CA PHE A 114 18.42 -7.07 25.56
C PHE A 114 18.91 -7.58 24.20
N LYS A 115 19.07 -8.90 24.06
CA LYS A 115 19.46 -9.60 22.82
C LYS A 115 18.42 -10.62 22.33
N GLY A 116 17.24 -10.63 22.96
CA GLY A 116 16.15 -11.56 22.62
C GLY A 116 15.33 -11.15 21.40
N ASN A 117 14.35 -11.98 21.08
CA ASN A 117 13.38 -11.77 20.01
C ASN A 117 12.00 -11.49 20.61
N PHE A 118 11.52 -10.25 20.52
CA PHE A 118 10.23 -9.83 21.05
C PHE A 118 9.20 -9.68 19.92
N ASN A 119 8.17 -10.52 19.93
CA ASN A 119 7.05 -10.46 18.99
C ASN A 119 5.82 -9.87 19.69
N GLY A 120 5.45 -8.64 19.36
CA GLY A 120 4.21 -8.03 19.82
C GLY A 120 2.96 -8.72 19.27
N ASN A 121 3.07 -9.59 18.27
CA ASN A 121 1.96 -10.38 17.72
C ASN A 121 0.74 -9.54 17.32
N SER A 122 0.99 -8.33 16.79
CA SER A 122 -0.02 -7.34 16.40
C SER A 122 -0.76 -6.68 17.58
N HIS A 123 -0.28 -6.88 18.81
CA HIS A 123 -0.81 -6.22 20.00
C HIS A 123 -0.19 -4.83 20.23
N THR A 124 -0.87 -4.06 21.07
CA THR A 124 -0.53 -2.70 21.44
C THR A 124 -0.07 -2.62 22.90
N ILE A 125 1.00 -1.87 23.16
CA ILE A 125 1.34 -1.36 24.49
C ILE A 125 0.93 0.12 24.53
N SER A 126 0.03 0.49 25.44
CA SER A 126 -0.50 1.84 25.58
C SER A 126 -0.03 2.51 26.87
N GLY A 127 0.02 3.84 26.89
CA GLY A 127 0.36 4.58 28.11
C GLY A 127 1.83 4.53 28.51
N LEU A 128 2.76 4.33 27.56
CA LEU A 128 4.18 4.32 27.88
C LEU A 128 4.62 5.73 28.26
N PHE A 129 4.98 5.93 29.52
CA PHE A 129 5.45 7.22 30.04
C PHE A 129 6.97 7.18 30.27
N ILE A 130 7.70 7.95 29.47
CA ILE A 130 9.17 8.04 29.52
C ILE A 130 9.56 9.43 30.08
N GLU A 131 10.34 9.44 31.15
CA GLU A 131 11.02 10.64 31.69
C GLU A 131 12.53 10.39 31.82
N ASP A 132 13.24 11.42 32.27
CA ASP A 132 14.69 11.46 32.46
C ASP A 132 15.18 10.65 33.66
N ASN A 133 15.20 9.33 33.49
CA ASN A 133 15.66 8.41 34.53
C ASN A 133 16.90 7.59 34.12
N ASP A 134 17.39 7.72 32.88
CA ASP A 134 18.53 6.94 32.35
C ASP A 134 19.20 7.63 31.14
N TYR A 135 20.33 7.06 30.69
CA TYR A 135 21.01 7.43 29.44
C TYR A 135 20.27 6.94 28.19
N TYR A 136 19.59 5.79 28.29
CA TYR A 136 18.89 5.14 27.19
C TYR A 136 17.44 4.88 27.59
N ASN A 137 16.52 5.60 26.96
CA ASN A 137 15.15 5.67 27.40
C ASN A 137 14.21 5.21 26.29
N GLY A 138 13.40 4.21 26.61
CA GLY A 138 12.41 3.60 25.74
C GLY A 138 11.69 2.47 26.45
N LEU A 139 10.80 1.77 25.75
CA LEU A 139 10.31 0.48 26.25
C LEU A 139 11.52 -0.43 26.55
N PHE A 140 12.47 -0.48 25.62
CA PHE A 140 13.80 -1.05 25.80
C PHE A 140 14.83 0.07 26.02
N GLY A 141 15.75 -0.13 26.95
CA GLY A 141 16.90 0.76 27.10
C GLY A 141 17.87 0.56 25.94
N VAL A 142 18.46 -0.65 25.87
CA VAL A 142 19.43 -1.03 24.84
C VAL A 142 19.09 -2.39 24.24
N VAL A 143 18.98 -2.45 22.90
CA VAL A 143 18.78 -3.70 22.15
C VAL A 143 20.01 -3.99 21.28
N VAL A 144 20.62 -5.16 21.44
CA VAL A 144 21.82 -5.57 20.66
C VAL A 144 21.58 -6.90 19.98
N LYS A 145 21.69 -6.97 18.65
CA LYS A 145 21.42 -8.20 17.86
C LYS A 145 20.02 -8.82 18.04
N GLY A 146 19.16 -8.16 18.81
CA GLY A 146 17.78 -8.57 19.04
C GLY A 146 16.85 -8.15 17.90
N THR A 147 15.68 -8.77 17.88
CA THR A 147 14.59 -8.43 16.95
C THR A 147 13.36 -8.01 17.73
N ILE A 148 12.82 -6.83 17.43
CA ILE A 148 11.51 -6.39 17.91
C ILE A 148 10.56 -6.35 16.72
N ARG A 149 9.41 -7.02 16.81
CA ARG A 149 8.48 -7.10 15.67
C ARG A 149 7.01 -7.07 16.05
N ASN A 150 6.16 -6.63 15.10
CA ASN A 150 4.69 -6.67 15.19
C ASN A 150 4.15 -6.01 16.46
N LEU A 151 4.68 -4.83 16.81
CA LEU A 151 4.38 -4.14 18.06
C LEU A 151 3.87 -2.73 17.76
N THR A 152 2.77 -2.35 18.40
CA THR A 152 2.31 -0.96 18.41
C THR A 152 2.50 -0.33 19.78
N ILE A 153 3.05 0.88 19.84
CA ILE A 153 3.02 1.76 21.01
C ILE A 153 1.96 2.85 20.77
N ALA A 154 1.08 3.11 21.73
CA ALA A 154 0.01 4.09 21.57
C ALA A 154 -0.25 4.93 22.83
N ASP A 155 -0.88 6.09 22.70
CA ASP A 155 -1.26 6.96 23.82
C ASP A 155 -0.08 7.15 24.80
N SER A 156 1.08 7.49 24.27
CA SER A 156 2.35 7.44 25.00
C SER A 156 3.05 8.79 25.01
N TYR A 157 3.74 9.10 26.11
CA TYR A 157 4.37 10.39 26.31
C TYR A 157 5.84 10.25 26.66
N MET A 158 6.68 11.06 26.02
CA MET A 158 8.11 11.09 26.25
C MET A 158 8.56 12.51 26.56
N ARG A 159 9.18 12.71 27.72
CA ARG A 159 9.87 13.95 28.07
C ARG A 159 11.37 13.72 28.10
N ALA A 160 12.05 14.08 27.01
CA ALA A 160 13.49 13.97 26.89
C ALA A 160 14.22 15.06 27.68
N SER A 161 15.41 14.75 28.19
CA SER A 161 16.28 15.76 28.80
C SER A 161 17.76 15.56 28.46
N ASN A 162 18.61 16.48 28.92
CA ASN A 162 20.05 16.48 28.72
C ASN A 162 20.86 16.24 30.01
N SER A 163 20.34 15.45 30.96
CA SER A 163 20.99 15.24 32.28
C SER A 163 22.35 14.56 32.24
N TYR A 164 22.65 13.77 31.20
CA TYR A 164 23.93 13.09 31.04
C TYR A 164 24.71 13.55 29.81
N SER A 165 25.99 13.18 29.68
CA SER A 165 26.85 13.58 28.54
C SER A 165 26.31 13.18 27.17
N SER A 166 25.51 12.11 27.09
CA SER A 166 24.76 11.70 25.91
C SER A 166 23.48 11.01 26.34
N ASN A 167 22.34 11.41 25.77
CA ASN A 167 21.03 10.90 26.14
C ASN A 167 20.27 10.49 24.89
N PHE A 168 19.68 9.30 24.90
CA PHE A 168 19.01 8.72 23.75
C PHE A 168 17.59 8.30 24.11
N TYR A 169 16.62 8.81 23.36
CA TYR A 169 15.21 8.63 23.65
C TYR A 169 14.47 8.08 22.42
N GLY A 170 13.73 6.99 22.59
CA GLY A 170 12.86 6.43 21.56
C GLY A 170 11.76 5.58 22.17
N PHE A 171 10.51 5.66 21.67
CA PHE A 171 9.40 4.91 22.29
C PHE A 171 9.64 3.40 22.29
N ILE A 172 10.28 2.85 21.25
CA ILE A 172 10.66 1.44 21.20
C ILE A 172 11.97 1.22 21.95
N ALA A 173 13.02 1.97 21.60
CA ALA A 173 14.32 1.80 22.22
C ALA A 173 15.09 3.12 22.41
N GLY A 174 15.79 3.26 23.54
CA GLY A 174 16.77 4.32 23.71
C GLY A 174 17.92 4.16 22.71
N GLN A 175 18.54 2.98 22.69
CA GLN A 175 19.57 2.64 21.72
C GLN A 175 19.40 1.23 21.13
N THR A 176 19.80 1.09 19.88
CA THR A 176 19.94 -0.20 19.21
C THR A 176 21.37 -0.40 18.68
N SER A 177 21.82 -1.66 18.58
CA SER A 177 23.07 -2.01 17.90
C SER A 177 22.94 -3.32 17.11
N ASN A 178 23.13 -3.26 15.80
CA ASN A 178 22.91 -4.42 14.90
C ASN A 178 21.56 -5.11 15.15
N ALA A 179 20.52 -4.34 15.48
CA ALA A 179 19.20 -4.84 15.83
C ALA A 179 18.23 -4.70 14.66
N THR A 180 17.17 -5.50 14.66
CA THR A 180 16.09 -5.43 13.67
C THR A 180 14.79 -4.95 14.31
N LEU A 181 14.17 -3.92 13.73
CA LEU A 181 12.77 -3.56 13.98
C LEU A 181 11.96 -3.94 12.75
N LEU A 182 10.88 -4.69 12.93
CA LEU A 182 10.03 -5.15 11.84
C LEU A 182 8.56 -4.94 12.17
N ASN A 183 7.84 -4.13 11.39
CA ASN A 183 6.40 -3.90 11.59
C ASN A 183 6.12 -3.33 13.00
N CYS A 184 6.86 -2.28 13.36
CA CYS A 184 6.76 -1.60 14.65
C CYS A 184 6.20 -0.19 14.45
N HIS A 185 5.17 0.16 15.22
CA HIS A 185 4.41 1.39 15.02
C HIS A 185 4.28 2.18 16.32
N VAL A 186 4.34 3.50 16.22
CA VAL A 186 4.01 4.42 17.30
C VAL A 186 2.89 5.32 16.80
N LYS A 187 1.78 5.44 17.54
CA LYS A 187 0.63 6.27 17.15
C LYS A 187 0.05 7.04 18.32
N ASN A 188 -0.46 8.25 18.08
CA ASN A 188 -1.06 9.09 19.13
C ASN A 188 -0.10 9.27 20.33
N SER A 189 1.16 9.61 20.04
CA SER A 189 2.20 9.72 21.07
C SER A 189 2.99 11.01 20.92
N CYS A 190 3.32 11.64 22.04
CA CYS A 190 3.78 13.02 22.07
C CYS A 190 5.14 13.11 22.73
N VAL A 191 5.99 13.97 22.17
CA VAL A 191 7.38 14.11 22.57
C VAL A 191 7.65 15.55 22.96
N THR A 192 8.21 15.76 24.15
CA THR A 192 8.71 17.05 24.60
C THR A 192 10.16 16.92 25.01
N ASN A 193 10.85 18.05 25.16
CA ASN A 193 12.12 18.07 25.86
C ASN A 193 12.22 19.21 26.87
N THR A 194 12.97 18.93 27.94
CA THR A 194 13.39 19.89 28.95
C THR A 194 14.91 19.96 28.94
N GLY A 195 15.51 21.10 29.27
CA GLY A 195 16.95 21.26 29.22
C GLY A 195 17.48 21.98 30.45
N ASN A 196 18.72 21.65 30.75
CA ASN A 196 19.59 22.34 31.69
C ASN A 196 20.73 23.04 30.90
N ASP A 197 21.37 24.04 31.50
CA ASP A 197 22.53 24.75 30.94
C ASP A 197 23.78 23.84 30.88
N SER A 198 23.82 22.89 29.94
CA SER A 198 24.90 21.91 29.77
C SER A 198 25.33 21.73 28.31
N TRP A 199 26.54 21.23 28.09
CA TRP A 199 27.09 20.95 26.75
C TRP A 199 26.69 19.56 26.20
N ASN A 200 25.62 18.98 26.74
CA ASN A 200 25.26 17.60 26.51
C ASN A 200 24.49 17.42 25.18
N LYS A 201 24.69 16.27 24.53
CA LYS A 201 23.96 15.87 23.32
C LYS A 201 22.70 15.09 23.68
N VAL A 202 21.60 15.39 23.00
CA VAL A 202 20.35 14.63 23.09
C VAL A 202 19.96 14.14 21.69
N ALA A 203 19.71 12.84 21.54
CA ALA A 203 19.10 12.30 20.33
C ALA A 203 17.72 11.72 20.64
N ILE A 204 16.71 12.15 19.89
CA ILE A 204 15.30 11.84 20.11
C ILE A 204 14.75 11.23 18.83
N GLY A 205 14.37 9.97 18.84
CA GLY A 205 13.66 9.34 17.73
C GLY A 205 12.22 9.04 18.11
N GLY A 206 11.30 9.15 17.16
CA GLY A 206 9.94 8.68 17.38
C GLY A 206 9.89 7.18 17.71
N LEU A 207 10.83 6.37 17.19
CA LEU A 207 10.97 4.95 17.56
C LEU A 207 12.25 4.67 18.33
N VAL A 208 13.39 5.15 17.84
CA VAL A 208 14.71 4.83 18.37
C VAL A 208 15.55 6.07 18.58
N GLY A 209 16.10 6.27 19.77
CA GLY A 209 16.98 7.42 20.04
C GLY A 209 18.29 7.37 19.27
N SER A 210 19.01 6.25 19.36
CA SER A 210 20.28 6.02 18.67
C SER A 210 20.38 4.62 18.08
N SER A 211 20.96 4.48 16.89
CA SER A 211 21.21 3.18 16.25
C SER A 211 22.66 3.06 15.81
N MET A 212 23.35 2.05 16.32
CA MET A 212 24.77 1.77 16.07
C MET A 212 24.97 0.51 15.22
N ASN A 213 26.07 0.41 14.48
CA ASN A 213 26.53 -0.82 13.82
C ASN A 213 25.47 -1.51 12.92
N TYR A 214 24.95 -0.80 11.91
CA TYR A 214 24.12 -1.38 10.84
C TYR A 214 22.76 -1.97 11.29
N GLY A 215 21.94 -1.19 12.00
CA GLY A 215 20.55 -1.56 12.30
C GLY A 215 19.67 -1.67 11.02
N VAL A 216 18.59 -2.45 11.10
CA VAL A 216 17.64 -2.62 9.99
C VAL A 216 16.20 -2.42 10.47
N PHE A 217 15.55 -1.37 9.97
CA PHE A 217 14.16 -1.05 10.31
C PHE A 217 13.27 -1.27 9.08
N ARG A 218 12.21 -2.07 9.22
CA ARG A 218 11.33 -2.45 8.11
C ARG A 218 9.88 -2.27 8.47
N LYS A 219 9.09 -1.61 7.61
CA LYS A 219 7.65 -1.40 7.78
C LYS A 219 7.33 -0.72 9.12
N CYS A 220 8.18 0.21 9.54
CA CYS A 220 8.02 0.89 10.82
C CYS A 220 7.36 2.25 10.61
N SER A 221 6.55 2.72 11.57
CA SER A 221 5.92 4.04 11.43
C SER A 221 5.81 4.84 12.72
N PHE A 222 5.89 6.15 12.59
CA PHE A 222 5.58 7.10 13.66
C PHE A 222 4.42 8.02 13.26
N ASN A 223 3.43 8.16 14.14
CA ASN A 223 2.33 9.10 14.02
C ASN A 223 2.12 9.84 15.35
N GLY A 224 2.57 11.08 15.43
CA GLY A 224 2.58 11.86 16.67
C GLY A 224 3.25 13.21 16.49
N ASN A 225 3.34 13.99 17.57
CA ASN A 225 3.92 15.33 17.51
C ASN A 225 5.12 15.50 18.46
N PHE A 226 6.03 16.36 18.05
CA PHE A 226 7.18 16.81 18.82
C PHE A 226 6.98 18.29 19.18
N VAL A 227 7.03 18.62 20.47
CA VAL A 227 7.05 19.99 20.99
C VAL A 227 8.39 20.20 21.68
N LEU A 228 9.35 20.72 20.92
CA LEU A 228 10.73 20.85 21.36
C LEU A 228 11.06 22.29 21.73
N HIS A 229 11.88 22.44 22.76
CA HIS A 229 12.46 23.70 23.20
C HIS A 229 13.99 23.63 23.16
N SER A 230 14.63 24.66 22.62
CA SER A 230 16.08 24.80 22.57
C SER A 230 16.54 25.87 23.57
N PHE A 231 17.30 25.44 24.57
CA PHE A 231 17.58 26.21 25.80
C PHE A 231 18.82 27.10 25.68
N HIS A 232 19.83 26.69 24.89
CA HIS A 232 21.12 27.37 24.84
C HIS A 232 21.91 27.01 23.57
N ILE A 233 22.74 27.94 23.07
CA ILE A 233 23.64 27.79 21.90
C ILE A 233 24.70 26.67 22.00
N LYS A 234 24.71 25.88 23.10
CA LYS A 234 25.78 24.89 23.42
C LYS A 234 25.28 23.45 23.53
N SER A 235 23.97 23.22 23.68
CA SER A 235 23.40 21.86 23.76
C SER A 235 22.77 21.50 22.42
N LEU A 236 23.23 20.40 21.81
CA LEU A 236 22.70 19.93 20.54
C LEU A 236 21.53 18.96 20.76
N VAL A 237 20.35 19.36 20.31
CA VAL A 237 19.19 18.47 20.19
C VAL A 237 19.11 17.96 18.76
N ASN A 238 19.09 16.65 18.58
CA ASN A 238 18.88 16.02 17.29
C ASN A 238 17.62 15.16 17.37
N ALA A 239 16.60 15.50 16.58
CA ALA A 239 15.32 14.80 16.62
C ALA A 239 14.89 14.28 15.24
N GLY A 240 14.43 13.04 15.20
CA GLY A 240 13.96 12.38 13.98
C GLY A 240 12.63 11.67 14.19
N GLY A 241 11.75 11.70 13.18
CA GLY A 241 10.46 11.01 13.26
C GLY A 241 10.57 9.49 13.49
N ILE A 242 11.63 8.83 13.00
CA ILE A 242 11.94 7.42 13.32
C ILE A 242 13.15 7.31 14.24
N LEU A 243 14.26 7.96 13.86
CA LEU A 243 15.57 7.78 14.46
C LEU A 243 16.18 9.11 14.86
N GLY A 244 16.61 9.26 16.12
CA GLY A 244 17.30 10.47 16.55
C GLY A 244 18.69 10.59 15.93
N ASN A 245 19.53 9.58 16.14
CA ASN A 245 20.88 9.54 15.56
C ASN A 245 21.26 8.15 15.05
N GLY A 246 21.69 8.06 13.79
CA GLY A 246 22.10 6.81 13.16
C GLY A 246 23.61 6.61 13.01
N SER A 247 23.96 5.38 12.68
CA SER A 247 25.27 4.99 12.19
C SER A 247 25.05 3.90 11.12
N ILE A 248 24.65 4.36 9.91
CA ILE A 248 24.40 3.51 8.73
C ILE A 248 23.23 2.53 8.97
N THR A 249 22.12 3.04 9.51
CA THR A 249 20.90 2.23 9.75
C THR A 249 20.01 2.19 8.52
N ASN A 250 19.75 1.00 7.99
CA ASN A 250 18.95 0.83 6.78
C ASN A 250 17.45 0.85 7.11
N LEU A 251 16.68 1.59 6.34
CA LEU A 251 15.24 1.73 6.49
C LEU A 251 14.52 1.24 5.23
N TYR A 252 13.49 0.42 5.42
CA TYR A 252 12.69 -0.13 4.32
C TYR A 252 11.20 0.06 4.61
N SER A 253 10.48 0.78 3.73
CA SER A 253 9.04 1.00 3.83
C SER A 253 8.63 1.67 5.16
N CYS A 254 9.45 2.59 5.66
CA CYS A 254 9.16 3.29 6.92
C CYS A 254 8.41 4.60 6.66
N SER A 255 7.48 4.98 7.54
CA SER A 255 6.69 6.19 7.36
C SER A 255 6.56 7.07 8.61
N THR A 256 6.49 8.39 8.44
CA THR A 256 6.23 9.33 9.53
C THR A 256 5.10 10.27 9.20
N LYS A 257 4.33 10.67 10.21
CA LYS A 257 3.26 11.65 10.13
C LYS A 257 3.15 12.45 11.42
N GLY A 258 2.90 13.76 11.30
CA GLY A 258 2.64 14.64 12.43
C GLY A 258 3.43 15.93 12.33
N LYS A 259 3.74 16.56 13.47
CA LYS A 259 4.32 17.90 13.50
C LYS A 259 5.49 18.04 14.47
N PHE A 260 6.55 18.72 14.04
CA PHE A 260 7.56 19.34 14.91
C PHE A 260 7.18 20.80 15.17
N LYS A 261 6.99 21.16 16.44
CA LYS A 261 6.93 22.55 16.90
C LYS A 261 8.18 22.82 17.72
N VAL A 262 9.01 23.77 17.27
CA VAL A 262 10.31 24.08 17.89
C VAL A 262 10.32 25.52 18.36
N THR A 263 10.74 25.77 19.61
CA THR A 263 10.86 27.11 20.21
C THR A 263 12.22 27.32 20.87
N GLY A 264 12.61 28.58 21.16
CA GLY A 264 13.86 28.91 21.87
C GLY A 264 15.00 29.43 20.98
N SER A 265 16.27 29.28 21.42
CA SER A 265 17.47 29.76 20.71
C SER A 265 18.29 28.59 20.15
N PRO A 266 18.60 28.52 18.84
CA PRO A 266 18.69 27.24 18.15
C PRO A 266 20.12 26.67 18.11
N ALA A 267 20.31 25.55 18.80
CA ALA A 267 21.26 24.51 18.41
C ALA A 267 20.49 23.19 18.25
N ILE A 268 19.59 23.12 17.26
CA ILE A 268 18.68 21.99 17.05
C ILE A 268 18.67 21.53 15.58
N GLY A 269 18.77 20.21 15.39
CA GLY A 269 18.55 19.51 14.13
C GLY A 269 17.24 18.72 14.20
N VAL A 270 16.30 18.98 13.29
CA VAL A 270 15.03 18.24 13.21
C VAL A 270 14.83 17.63 11.83
N TYR A 271 14.44 16.35 11.82
CA TYR A 271 14.44 15.51 10.63
C TYR A 271 13.16 14.68 10.51
N GLY A 272 12.57 14.60 9.31
CA GLY A 272 11.33 13.84 9.09
C GLY A 272 11.47 12.33 9.38
N ILE A 273 12.64 11.75 9.10
CA ILE A 273 13.04 10.36 9.40
C ILE A 273 14.11 10.34 10.49
N GLY A 274 15.25 11.00 10.29
CA GLY A 274 16.36 10.99 11.25
C GLY A 274 17.69 11.50 10.71
N SER A 275 18.74 11.47 11.55
CA SER A 275 20.11 11.78 11.12
C SER A 275 20.96 10.54 10.88
N ASP A 276 21.93 10.63 9.98
CA ASP A 276 22.95 9.60 9.73
C ASP A 276 22.40 8.20 9.45
N ILE A 277 21.38 8.16 8.57
CA ILE A 277 20.76 6.91 8.14
C ILE A 277 21.60 6.22 7.05
N GLY A 278 21.48 4.90 6.95
CA GLY A 278 22.03 4.10 5.86
C GLY A 278 21.12 4.18 4.63
N ASP A 279 20.96 3.05 3.94
CA ASP A 279 20.08 2.97 2.79
C ASP A 279 18.62 3.11 3.21
N ALA A 280 17.91 4.02 2.57
CA ALA A 280 16.47 4.18 2.68
C ALA A 280 15.80 3.72 1.39
N TYR A 281 14.83 2.82 1.55
CA TYR A 281 14.09 2.26 0.44
C TYR A 281 12.60 2.35 0.74
N GLY A 282 11.84 3.04 -0.11
CA GLY A 282 10.39 3.09 0.05
C GLY A 282 9.89 3.93 1.21
N CYS A 283 10.71 4.81 1.79
CA CYS A 283 10.37 5.52 3.02
C CYS A 283 9.61 6.82 2.74
N VAL A 284 8.64 7.17 3.60
CA VAL A 284 7.81 8.37 3.45
C VAL A 284 7.88 9.26 4.69
N ALA A 285 8.35 10.49 4.55
CA ALA A 285 8.44 11.47 5.63
C ALA A 285 7.36 12.55 5.51
N GLY A 286 6.27 12.41 6.27
CA GLY A 286 5.10 13.30 6.24
C GLY A 286 4.99 14.21 7.46
N MET A 287 6.09 14.83 7.86
CA MET A 287 6.14 15.71 9.05
C MET A 287 6.03 17.18 8.64
N ASP A 288 5.20 17.93 9.35
CA ASP A 288 5.21 19.39 9.32
C ASP A 288 6.26 19.93 10.30
N PHE A 289 6.88 21.06 9.98
CA PHE A 289 7.89 21.72 10.79
C PHE A 289 7.46 23.16 11.03
N ASP A 290 7.36 23.57 12.29
CA ASP A 290 6.96 24.89 12.75
C ASP A 290 8.02 25.41 13.73
N ILE A 291 8.94 26.22 13.21
CA ILE A 291 10.15 26.65 13.90
C ILE A 291 10.00 28.11 14.32
N GLN A 292 9.68 28.33 15.60
CA GLN A 292 9.36 29.61 16.23
C GLN A 292 10.50 30.01 17.18
N THR A 293 11.65 30.40 16.62
CA THR A 293 12.82 30.79 17.41
C THR A 293 12.83 32.30 17.65
N HIS A 294 13.02 32.73 18.89
CA HIS A 294 13.01 34.15 19.30
C HIS A 294 14.44 34.63 19.63
N GLY A 295 14.89 35.76 19.05
CA GLY A 295 16.15 36.45 19.46
C GLY A 295 17.26 36.50 18.40
N GLU A 296 18.39 37.13 18.76
CA GLU A 296 19.59 37.19 17.91
C GLU A 296 20.25 35.81 17.79
N TYR A 297 20.44 35.34 16.56
CA TYR A 297 21.21 34.12 16.28
C TYR A 297 22.70 34.36 16.54
N TYR A 298 23.17 34.12 17.78
CA TYR A 298 24.58 34.29 18.13
C TYR A 298 25.36 32.98 17.94
N ILE A 299 26.11 32.91 16.85
CA ILE A 299 27.05 31.84 16.56
C ILE A 299 28.32 32.14 17.36
N GLY A 300 28.39 31.63 18.59
CA GLY A 300 29.61 31.71 19.39
C GLY A 300 30.80 31.00 18.73
N GLU A 301 31.97 30.98 19.38
CA GLU A 301 33.29 30.54 18.88
C GLU A 301 33.38 29.12 18.26
N THR A 302 32.31 28.33 18.26
CA THR A 302 32.27 26.94 17.77
C THR A 302 31.64 26.85 16.38
N LYS A 303 32.43 26.40 15.40
CA LYS A 303 32.12 26.27 13.97
C LYS A 303 30.95 25.31 13.58
N TYR A 304 30.13 24.82 14.52
CA TYR A 304 29.31 23.61 14.31
C TYR A 304 27.80 23.72 14.62
N HIS A 305 27.25 24.92 14.87
CA HIS A 305 25.88 25.04 15.39
C HIS A 305 25.01 25.94 14.49
N SER A 306 24.53 25.38 13.37
CA SER A 306 23.49 25.92 12.49
C SER A 306 22.10 25.43 12.88
N LEU A 307 21.04 26.19 12.64
CA LEU A 307 19.67 25.65 12.58
C LEU A 307 19.57 24.76 11.33
N ASP A 308 19.26 23.49 11.52
CA ASP A 308 19.16 22.51 10.43
C ASP A 308 17.80 21.79 10.48
N VAL A 309 17.00 22.03 9.45
CA VAL A 309 15.64 21.49 9.32
C VAL A 309 15.61 20.68 8.05
N ALA A 310 15.42 19.36 8.14
CA ALA A 310 15.27 18.51 6.97
C ALA A 310 13.94 17.76 6.92
N SER A 311 13.23 17.84 5.80
CA SER A 311 11.94 17.14 5.67
C SER A 311 12.07 15.62 5.54
N PHE A 312 13.25 15.11 5.19
CA PHE A 312 13.57 13.67 5.18
C PHE A 312 14.68 13.30 6.19
N ALA A 313 15.94 13.66 5.94
CA ALA A 313 17.07 13.26 6.78
C ALA A 313 18.24 14.25 6.70
N TYR A 314 19.09 14.25 7.74
CA TYR A 314 20.36 15.00 7.74
C TYR A 314 21.35 14.45 6.71
N THR A 315 21.73 13.18 6.91
CA THR A 315 22.54 12.40 5.97
C THR A 315 21.92 11.03 5.78
N SER A 316 22.03 10.51 4.56
CA SER A 316 21.51 9.20 4.17
C SER A 316 22.45 8.47 3.21
N GLY A 317 22.38 7.13 3.22
CA GLY A 317 22.92 6.29 2.14
C GLY A 317 22.08 6.40 0.88
N ARG A 318 21.85 5.28 0.19
CA ARG A 318 20.99 5.26 -1.02
C ARG A 318 19.55 5.60 -0.65
N CYS A 319 18.91 6.46 -1.44
CA CYS A 319 17.48 6.76 -1.31
C CYS A 319 16.72 6.30 -2.56
N THR A 320 15.98 5.21 -2.46
CA THR A 320 15.21 4.65 -3.58
C THR A 320 13.73 4.56 -3.23
N LEU A 321 12.86 5.17 -4.05
CA LEU A 321 11.43 5.29 -3.77
C LEU A 321 11.16 5.99 -2.43
N CYS A 322 11.93 7.02 -2.12
CA CYS A 322 11.73 7.80 -0.90
C CYS A 322 10.96 9.07 -1.21
N THR A 323 10.00 9.42 -0.34
CA THR A 323 9.22 10.64 -0.50
C THR A 323 9.17 11.44 0.79
N THR A 324 9.16 12.75 0.67
CA THR A 324 8.88 13.66 1.77
C THR A 324 7.81 14.66 1.38
N TYR A 325 6.94 15.00 2.32
CA TYR A 325 5.88 15.98 2.15
C TYR A 325 5.58 16.69 3.46
N GLY A 326 4.90 17.82 3.36
CA GLY A 326 4.47 18.63 4.51
C GLY A 326 4.82 20.10 4.34
N THR A 327 4.66 20.85 5.42
CA THR A 327 4.96 22.28 5.48
C THR A 327 6.16 22.54 6.36
N ILE A 328 7.07 23.41 5.92
CA ILE A 328 8.18 23.94 6.72
C ILE A 328 7.93 25.43 6.92
N LYS A 329 7.71 25.84 8.16
CA LYS A 329 7.56 27.23 8.57
C LYS A 329 8.71 27.63 9.49
N VAL A 330 9.42 28.71 9.16
CA VAL A 330 10.48 29.27 10.00
C VAL A 330 10.21 30.74 10.24
N GLY A 331 10.04 31.11 11.51
CA GLY A 331 9.66 32.45 11.94
C GLY A 331 8.17 32.76 11.79
N GLU A 332 7.79 33.97 12.19
CA GLU A 332 6.43 34.50 12.10
C GLU A 332 6.43 35.93 11.53
N PRO A 333 5.34 36.40 10.90
CA PRO A 333 5.25 37.76 10.34
C PRO A 333 5.59 38.86 11.36
N ASP A 334 5.05 38.74 12.57
CA ASP A 334 5.24 39.73 13.65
C ASP A 334 6.53 39.51 14.45
N ASN A 335 7.23 38.39 14.20
CA ASN A 335 8.46 38.04 14.87
C ASN A 335 9.40 37.25 13.92
N PRO A 336 10.01 37.95 12.95
CA PRO A 336 10.90 37.32 11.99
C PRO A 336 12.23 36.90 12.64
N VAL A 337 12.82 35.81 12.15
CA VAL A 337 14.11 35.30 12.65
C VAL A 337 15.24 36.19 12.15
N ARG A 338 16.13 36.65 13.05
CA ARG A 338 17.32 37.45 12.72
C ARG A 338 18.57 36.56 12.68
N VAL A 339 19.25 36.54 11.54
CA VAL A 339 20.47 35.75 11.31
C VAL A 339 21.69 36.65 11.21
N GLN A 340 22.64 36.53 12.13
CA GLN A 340 23.88 37.32 12.09
C GLN A 340 24.80 36.87 10.93
N PRO A 341 25.49 37.81 10.26
CA PRO A 341 26.48 37.46 9.26
C PRO A 341 27.69 36.75 9.91
N LEU A 342 28.12 35.64 9.31
CA LEU A 342 29.39 35.02 9.66
C LEU A 342 30.53 36.01 9.37
N ASP A 343 31.56 36.00 10.21
CA ASP A 343 32.81 36.66 9.84
C ASP A 343 33.33 36.11 8.50
N SER A 344 34.18 36.89 7.82
CA SER A 344 34.69 36.57 6.48
C SER A 344 35.47 35.24 6.37
N ARG A 345 35.63 34.49 7.47
CA ARG A 345 36.44 33.27 7.56
C ARG A 345 35.63 31.98 7.45
N CYS A 346 34.30 32.01 7.45
CA CYS A 346 33.46 30.80 7.48
C CYS A 346 32.20 30.88 6.59
N ARG A 347 32.32 31.35 5.34
CA ARG A 347 31.22 31.26 4.33
C ARG A 347 30.74 29.83 4.02
N GLU A 348 31.44 28.80 4.53
CA GLU A 348 31.19 27.37 4.30
C GLU A 348 30.02 26.81 5.14
N TRP A 349 29.57 27.51 6.19
CA TRP A 349 28.56 27.00 7.11
C TRP A 349 27.39 27.97 7.22
N TYR A 350 26.36 27.79 6.39
CA TYR A 350 25.14 28.60 6.46
C TYR A 350 24.52 28.55 7.87
N SER A 351 24.10 29.71 8.38
CA SER A 351 23.54 29.84 9.73
C SER A 351 22.16 29.17 9.85
N ILE A 352 21.41 29.11 8.74
CA ILE A 352 20.16 28.34 8.61
C ILE A 352 20.25 27.46 7.36
N ARG A 353 20.03 26.15 7.54
CA ARG A 353 19.87 25.16 6.47
C ARG A 353 18.47 24.58 6.54
N ILE A 354 17.72 24.70 5.44
CA ILE A 354 16.40 24.10 5.30
C ILE A 354 16.45 23.22 4.07
N GLY A 355 16.34 21.91 4.23
CA GLY A 355 16.40 21.00 3.09
C GLY A 355 15.33 19.94 3.06
N THR A 356 15.09 19.39 1.87
CA THR A 356 14.18 18.24 1.76
C THR A 356 14.95 16.94 1.93
N PHE A 357 16.18 16.90 1.41
CA PHE A 357 17.19 15.88 1.71
C PHE A 357 18.54 16.57 1.97
N SER A 358 18.94 16.78 3.23
CA SER A 358 20.10 17.64 3.57
C SER A 358 21.45 17.06 3.14
N SER A 359 21.57 15.73 2.99
CA SER A 359 22.63 15.06 2.23
C SER A 359 22.24 13.64 1.83
N VAL A 360 22.17 13.37 0.54
CA VAL A 360 21.98 12.00 0.01
C VAL A 360 23.33 11.45 -0.44
N GLY A 361 23.63 10.19 -0.07
CA GLY A 361 24.71 9.43 -0.70
C GLY A 361 26.07 9.39 0.02
N LYS A 362 26.12 9.45 1.36
CA LYS A 362 27.40 9.36 2.08
C LYS A 362 27.88 7.89 2.22
N LEU A 363 29.00 7.56 1.54
CA LEU A 363 29.97 6.43 1.68
C LEU A 363 30.07 5.29 0.62
N VAL A 364 31.34 5.03 0.23
CA VAL A 364 32.09 3.83 -0.25
C VAL A 364 31.52 2.98 -1.42
N LYS A 365 31.91 3.37 -2.63
CA LYS A 365 31.96 2.59 -3.90
C LYS A 365 30.68 2.45 -4.74
N ALA A 366 30.86 2.89 -5.99
CA ALA A 366 30.21 2.49 -7.25
C ALA A 366 28.69 2.71 -7.41
N TYR A 367 28.37 3.75 -8.20
CA TYR A 367 27.14 3.98 -8.98
C TYR A 367 25.80 3.71 -8.30
N MET A 368 25.23 4.74 -7.64
CA MET A 368 23.86 4.68 -7.12
C MET A 368 22.86 5.35 -8.07
N LYS A 369 21.68 4.71 -8.23
CA LYS A 369 20.46 5.30 -8.82
C LYS A 369 19.55 5.68 -7.64
N ASP A 370 19.51 6.96 -7.27
CA ASP A 370 18.51 7.47 -6.32
C ASP A 370 17.22 7.83 -7.05
N GLN A 371 16.07 7.45 -6.47
CA GLN A 371 14.74 7.83 -6.92
C GLN A 371 14.02 8.44 -5.72
N CYS A 372 13.84 9.75 -5.73
CA CYS A 372 13.38 10.48 -4.57
C CYS A 372 12.46 11.63 -4.97
N ALA A 373 11.44 11.90 -4.16
CA ALA A 373 10.51 12.99 -4.40
C ALA A 373 10.32 13.84 -3.14
N ALA A 374 10.31 15.15 -3.32
CA ALA A 374 9.97 16.10 -2.27
C ALA A 374 8.80 16.98 -2.70
N TYR A 375 7.77 17.02 -1.86
CA TYR A 375 6.54 17.80 -2.05
C TYR A 375 6.31 18.71 -0.84
N THR A 376 7.11 19.76 -0.69
CA THR A 376 7.16 20.57 0.54
C THR A 376 6.79 22.01 0.30
N ASN A 377 5.87 22.54 1.10
CA ASN A 377 5.60 23.98 1.15
C ASN A 377 6.53 24.62 2.16
N VAL A 378 7.17 25.75 1.82
CA VAL A 378 8.10 26.44 2.72
C VAL A 378 7.67 27.89 2.90
N GLU A 379 7.50 28.29 4.15
CA GLU A 379 7.23 29.66 4.59
C GLU A 379 8.39 30.17 5.46
N LEU A 380 9.03 31.28 5.06
CA LEU A 380 10.15 31.86 5.79
C LEU A 380 9.88 33.33 6.11
N TYR A 381 10.00 33.68 7.40
CA TYR A 381 9.91 35.03 7.90
C TYR A 381 11.26 35.42 8.51
N LEU A 382 12.10 36.11 7.72
CA LEU A 382 13.45 36.52 8.10
C LEU A 382 13.54 38.05 8.24
N HIS A 383 14.34 38.51 9.19
CA HIS A 383 14.60 39.93 9.42
C HIS A 383 15.53 40.51 8.34
N ASP A 384 15.37 41.81 8.02
CA ASP A 384 16.11 42.54 6.96
C ASP A 384 17.64 42.38 7.01
N ASP A 385 18.20 42.43 8.21
CA ASP A 385 19.64 42.24 8.48
C ASP A 385 20.17 40.82 8.20
N SER A 386 19.30 39.85 7.88
CA SER A 386 19.65 38.44 7.61
C SER A 386 20.03 38.15 6.16
N LYS A 387 20.13 39.20 5.32
CA LYS A 387 20.33 39.10 3.87
C LYS A 387 21.56 38.26 3.53
N GLY A 388 21.35 37.13 2.84
CA GLY A 388 22.41 36.23 2.38
C GLY A 388 22.93 35.23 3.43
N ASN A 389 22.31 35.12 4.61
CA ASN A 389 22.75 34.23 5.69
C ASN A 389 21.88 32.96 5.86
N ALA A 390 20.77 32.85 5.13
CA ALA A 390 19.86 31.70 5.16
C ALA A 390 19.74 31.06 3.76
N PHE A 391 19.74 29.71 3.72
CA PHE A 391 19.69 28.95 2.49
C PHE A 391 18.62 27.86 2.53
N ILE A 392 17.85 27.77 1.45
CA ILE A 392 16.94 26.66 1.19
C ILE A 392 17.62 25.72 0.19
N THR A 393 17.67 24.44 0.54
CA THR A 393 18.49 23.44 -0.10
C THR A 393 17.67 22.19 -0.39
N SER A 394 17.09 22.08 -1.59
CA SER A 394 16.17 20.98 -1.87
C SER A 394 16.87 19.61 -1.78
N PHE A 395 18.05 19.47 -2.39
CA PHE A 395 18.98 18.36 -2.19
C PHE A 395 20.34 18.90 -1.71
N GLY A 396 20.92 18.28 -0.69
CA GLY A 396 22.36 18.40 -0.43
C GLY A 396 23.08 17.23 -1.09
N LEU A 397 24.09 17.52 -1.89
CA LEU A 397 25.11 16.56 -2.30
C LEU A 397 26.34 16.86 -1.45
N ALA A 398 26.58 16.03 -0.44
CA ALA A 398 27.79 16.14 0.35
C ALA A 398 28.97 15.61 -0.47
N ILE A 399 29.73 16.51 -1.11
CA ILE A 399 31.09 16.19 -1.56
C ILE A 399 31.93 16.19 -0.30
N SER A 400 32.20 15.03 0.28
CA SER A 400 33.26 14.96 1.27
C SER A 400 34.19 13.83 0.89
N ASN A 401 35.29 14.14 0.20
CA ASN A 401 36.52 13.36 -0.06
C ASN A 401 36.70 12.79 -1.48
N THR A 402 37.92 12.91 -2.00
CA THR A 402 38.38 12.46 -3.33
C THR A 402 38.42 10.93 -3.51
N GLU A 403 38.11 10.16 -2.46
CA GLU A 403 37.96 8.70 -2.51
C GLU A 403 36.56 8.23 -2.95
N TYR A 404 35.59 9.13 -3.08
CA TYR A 404 34.20 8.78 -3.41
C TYR A 404 33.92 8.95 -4.91
N GLN A 405 33.73 7.83 -5.62
CA GLN A 405 33.30 7.84 -7.02
C GLN A 405 31.84 8.30 -7.15
N GLY A 406 31.61 9.22 -8.08
CA GLY A 406 30.41 10.02 -8.29
C GLY A 406 29.03 9.35 -8.20
N LEU A 407 28.13 10.03 -7.50
CA LEU A 407 26.72 9.68 -7.34
C LEU A 407 25.88 10.32 -8.45
N LYS A 408 25.18 9.57 -9.30
CA LYS A 408 24.27 10.18 -10.30
C LYS A 408 22.85 10.24 -9.75
N LEU A 409 22.37 11.43 -9.39
CA LEU A 409 20.94 11.67 -9.14
C LEU A 409 20.17 11.49 -10.46
N LYS A 410 19.36 10.43 -10.55
CA LYS A 410 18.56 10.14 -11.74
C LYS A 410 17.08 10.28 -11.42
N ASN A 411 16.43 11.31 -11.97
CA ASN A 411 14.98 11.54 -11.87
C ASN A 411 14.46 11.72 -10.43
N CYS A 412 15.22 12.39 -9.58
CA CYS A 412 14.66 12.96 -8.36
C CYS A 412 13.82 14.20 -8.68
N ILE A 413 12.71 14.36 -7.96
CA ILE A 413 11.72 15.43 -8.15
C ILE A 413 11.72 16.34 -6.93
N VAL A 414 11.86 17.65 -7.17
CA VAL A 414 11.56 18.68 -6.16
C VAL A 414 10.34 19.44 -6.60
N ALA A 415 9.33 19.56 -5.74
CA ALA A 415 8.25 20.48 -5.97
C ALA A 415 7.72 21.12 -4.69
N GLY A 416 7.40 22.41 -4.78
CA GLY A 416 6.83 23.16 -3.69
C GLY A 416 6.34 24.53 -4.16
N ASN A 417 5.17 24.95 -3.64
CA ASN A 417 4.77 26.35 -3.67
C ASN A 417 5.52 27.05 -2.53
N HIS A 418 6.70 27.58 -2.80
CA HIS A 418 7.52 28.24 -1.79
C HIS A 418 7.10 29.70 -1.68
N ILE A 419 6.12 29.99 -0.81
CA ILE A 419 5.73 31.38 -0.53
C ILE A 419 6.75 31.96 0.45
N ILE A 420 7.82 32.53 -0.10
CA ILE A 420 8.82 33.27 0.68
C ILE A 420 8.33 34.70 0.94
N LYS A 421 7.54 34.92 1.99
CA LYS A 421 7.34 36.28 2.53
C LYS A 421 8.58 36.72 3.31
N SER A 422 9.64 37.03 2.58
CA SER A 422 10.84 37.64 3.12
C SER A 422 10.95 39.08 2.65
N ASN A 423 11.32 39.98 3.56
CA ASN A 423 11.71 41.34 3.22
C ASN A 423 13.13 41.41 2.60
N THR A 424 13.82 40.25 2.46
CA THR A 424 15.19 40.13 1.95
C THR A 424 15.35 39.05 0.88
N ALA A 425 16.44 39.17 0.10
CA ALA A 425 16.89 38.12 -0.81
C ALA A 425 17.38 36.89 -0.03
N ILE A 426 16.80 35.71 -0.30
CA ILE A 426 17.16 34.41 0.29
C ILE A 426 17.86 33.54 -0.75
N GLY A 427 19.02 32.96 -0.41
CA GLY A 427 19.69 31.97 -1.24
C GLY A 427 18.85 30.70 -1.46
N TYR A 428 18.45 30.42 -2.69
CA TYR A 428 17.96 29.10 -3.09
C TYR A 428 19.05 28.37 -3.85
N ASN A 429 19.34 27.14 -3.43
CA ASN A 429 20.18 26.23 -4.18
C ASN A 429 19.53 24.84 -4.20
N PRO A 430 18.98 24.37 -5.34
CA PRO A 430 18.34 23.06 -5.40
C PRO A 430 19.32 21.92 -5.11
N VAL A 431 20.63 22.15 -5.27
CA VAL A 431 21.70 21.19 -5.00
C VAL A 431 22.87 21.87 -4.29
N VAL A 432 22.97 21.71 -2.96
CA VAL A 432 24.18 22.15 -2.24
C VAL A 432 25.32 21.23 -2.58
N LEU A 433 26.40 21.79 -3.11
CA LEU A 433 27.67 21.15 -3.29
C LEU A 433 28.57 21.67 -2.17
N ASP A 434 28.99 20.78 -1.27
CA ASP A 434 29.91 21.14 -0.19
C ASP A 434 31.28 21.41 -0.81
N TYR A 435 31.68 22.69 -0.88
CA TYR A 435 32.97 23.10 -1.42
C TYR A 435 33.86 23.54 -0.28
N ASN A 436 34.99 22.87 -0.07
CA ASN A 436 36.07 23.48 0.68
C ASN A 436 36.66 24.61 -0.17
N ASN A 437 37.13 25.70 0.45
CA ASN A 437 37.88 26.78 -0.22
C ASN A 437 39.20 26.36 -0.93
N GLY A 438 39.44 25.04 -1.14
CA GLY A 438 40.55 24.47 -1.87
C GLY A 438 40.18 23.42 -2.92
N ASP A 439 38.90 23.16 -3.18
CA ASP A 439 38.46 22.20 -4.20
C ASP A 439 38.65 22.73 -5.62
N SER A 440 38.93 21.85 -6.58
CA SER A 440 39.21 22.24 -7.97
C SER A 440 37.92 22.53 -8.76
N GLN A 441 38.02 23.31 -9.84
CA GLN A 441 36.88 23.53 -10.74
C GLN A 441 36.36 22.22 -11.36
N GLN A 442 37.20 21.18 -11.46
CA GLN A 442 36.78 19.86 -11.93
C GLN A 442 35.81 19.18 -10.96
N ASP A 443 36.05 19.30 -9.65
CA ASP A 443 35.18 18.71 -8.61
C ASP A 443 33.79 19.36 -8.65
N VAL A 444 33.72 20.65 -8.95
CA VAL A 444 32.49 21.41 -9.20
C VAL A 444 31.74 20.86 -10.41
N ASP A 445 32.44 20.70 -11.54
CA ASP A 445 31.84 20.27 -12.80
C ASP A 445 31.33 18.81 -12.72
N ASP A 446 32.08 17.93 -12.05
CA ASP A 446 31.70 16.53 -11.84
C ASP A 446 30.43 16.42 -10.98
N ALA A 447 30.36 17.18 -9.89
CA ALA A 447 29.19 17.18 -9.02
C ALA A 447 27.94 17.77 -9.71
N TRP A 448 28.12 18.62 -10.71
CA TRP A 448 27.05 19.06 -11.59
C TRP A 448 26.59 17.97 -12.55
N GLU A 449 27.49 17.25 -13.23
CA GLU A 449 27.15 16.10 -14.09
C GLU A 449 26.32 15.05 -13.33
N TRP A 450 26.61 14.90 -12.05
CA TRP A 450 25.91 14.03 -11.12
C TRP A 450 24.48 14.48 -10.81
N ALA A 451 24.22 15.78 -10.81
CA ALA A 451 22.92 16.35 -10.49
C ALA A 451 22.00 16.61 -11.70
N LYS A 452 22.51 16.51 -12.94
CA LYS A 452 21.76 16.83 -14.19
C LYS A 452 20.40 16.13 -14.36
N GLY A 453 20.19 14.99 -13.70
CA GLY A 453 18.93 14.24 -13.76
C GLY A 453 17.81 14.75 -12.84
N VAL A 454 18.07 15.77 -12.02
CA VAL A 454 17.08 16.34 -11.11
C VAL A 454 16.07 17.22 -11.87
N LYS A 455 14.78 17.00 -11.60
CA LYS A 455 13.68 17.84 -12.09
C LYS A 455 13.13 18.69 -10.96
N TYR A 456 12.79 19.94 -11.22
CA TYR A 456 12.27 20.84 -10.19
C TYR A 456 11.09 21.70 -10.65
N CYS A 457 10.17 21.96 -9.72
CA CYS A 457 9.03 22.86 -9.86
C CYS A 457 8.97 23.78 -8.62
N THR A 458 9.61 24.95 -8.72
CA THR A 458 9.75 25.90 -7.60
C THR A 458 9.16 27.25 -7.99
N TYR A 459 8.27 27.76 -7.16
CA TYR A 459 7.74 29.13 -7.24
C TYR A 459 8.17 29.89 -6.00
N VAL A 460 8.66 31.12 -6.17
CA VAL A 460 9.00 32.07 -5.12
C VAL A 460 8.06 33.27 -5.26
N ASN A 461 7.24 33.53 -4.24
CA ASN A 461 6.25 34.63 -4.26
C ASN A 461 5.31 34.60 -5.48
N GLY A 462 4.89 33.41 -5.89
CA GLY A 462 4.01 33.21 -7.05
C GLY A 462 4.70 33.38 -8.40
N VAL A 463 6.01 33.69 -8.42
CA VAL A 463 6.82 33.76 -9.64
C VAL A 463 7.65 32.49 -9.73
N LYS A 464 7.68 31.88 -10.92
CA LYS A 464 8.52 30.72 -11.18
C LYS A 464 10.00 31.11 -10.99
N ASP A 465 10.73 30.36 -10.16
CA ASP A 465 12.13 30.64 -9.91
C ASP A 465 13.01 30.07 -11.03
N GLU A 466 13.47 30.96 -11.92
CA GLU A 466 14.33 30.61 -13.07
C GLU A 466 15.77 31.15 -12.95
N GLY A 467 16.14 31.80 -11.83
CA GLY A 467 17.31 32.68 -11.80
C GLY A 467 18.07 32.89 -10.48
N PHE A 468 17.83 32.13 -9.41
CA PHE A 468 18.49 32.40 -8.13
C PHE A 468 19.90 31.77 -7.97
N TYR A 469 20.85 32.60 -7.51
CA TYR A 469 22.30 32.40 -7.23
C TYR A 469 22.98 31.11 -7.75
N PHE A 470 23.58 31.22 -8.94
CA PHE A 470 24.68 30.35 -9.33
C PHE A 470 25.96 31.17 -9.52
N LYS A 471 27.06 30.68 -8.97
CA LYS A 471 28.42 31.19 -9.28
C LYS A 471 28.85 30.86 -10.72
N ASN A 472 28.10 29.98 -11.41
CA ASN A 472 28.34 29.53 -12.77
C ASN A 472 27.06 29.71 -13.60
N GLU A 473 26.94 30.84 -14.30
CA GLU A 473 25.72 31.28 -15.03
C GLU A 473 25.33 30.39 -16.23
N ASN A 474 26.14 29.37 -16.56
CA ASN A 474 26.07 28.64 -17.84
C ASN A 474 25.34 27.29 -17.79
N ILE A 475 24.86 26.82 -16.63
CA ILE A 475 24.26 25.47 -16.48
C ILE A 475 22.95 25.56 -15.68
N LYS A 476 21.82 25.16 -16.28
CA LYS A 476 20.47 25.19 -15.66
C LYS A 476 19.90 23.77 -15.50
N PHE A 477 19.22 23.50 -14.38
CA PHE A 477 18.45 22.27 -14.18
C PHE A 477 17.21 22.22 -15.09
N LYS A 478 16.63 21.02 -15.29
CA LYS A 478 15.36 20.87 -16.01
C LYS A 478 14.19 21.30 -15.11
N SER A 479 13.60 22.45 -15.43
CA SER A 479 12.34 22.89 -14.82
C SER A 479 11.16 22.09 -15.40
N ILE A 480 10.19 21.74 -14.55
CA ILE A 480 8.91 21.13 -14.93
C ILE A 480 7.74 21.96 -14.38
N THR A 481 6.54 21.81 -14.94
CA THR A 481 5.32 22.52 -14.49
C THR A 481 4.57 21.74 -13.40
N PRO A 482 3.65 22.39 -12.66
CA PRO A 482 2.75 21.71 -11.73
C PRO A 482 1.89 20.60 -12.37
N GLU A 483 1.53 20.73 -13.65
CA GLU A 483 0.77 19.72 -14.40
C GLU A 483 1.63 18.50 -14.72
N GLU A 484 2.86 18.72 -15.22
CA GLU A 484 3.82 17.64 -15.50
C GLU A 484 4.18 16.86 -14.22
N LEU A 485 4.18 17.53 -13.07
CA LEU A 485 4.43 16.95 -11.76
C LEU A 485 3.35 15.92 -11.33
N LYS A 486 2.12 16.14 -11.79
CA LYS A 486 0.96 15.30 -11.49
C LYS A 486 0.62 14.35 -12.63
N GLY A 487 1.28 14.46 -13.80
CA GLY A 487 0.95 13.75 -15.03
C GLY A 487 1.39 12.28 -15.08
N ASP A 488 0.71 11.48 -15.90
CA ASP A 488 0.97 10.04 -16.08
C ASP A 488 2.36 9.75 -16.66
N GLU A 489 2.87 10.66 -17.49
CA GLU A 489 4.16 10.54 -18.16
C GLU A 489 5.33 10.57 -17.16
N LEU A 490 5.22 11.38 -16.11
CA LEU A 490 6.20 11.42 -15.03
C LEU A 490 6.17 10.13 -14.21
N LEU A 491 4.98 9.64 -13.86
CA LEU A 491 4.79 8.39 -13.13
C LEU A 491 5.34 7.20 -13.92
N ALA A 492 5.06 7.13 -15.22
CA ALA A 492 5.61 6.12 -16.13
C ALA A 492 7.14 6.18 -16.21
N GLY A 493 7.72 7.39 -16.31
CA GLY A 493 9.17 7.58 -16.33
C GLY A 493 9.86 7.16 -15.02
N LEU A 494 9.24 7.42 -13.87
CA LEU A 494 9.74 6.96 -12.57
C LEU A 494 9.69 5.42 -12.47
N ASN A 495 8.57 4.82 -12.89
CA ASN A 495 8.37 3.37 -12.85
C ASN A 495 9.27 2.59 -13.83
N ALA A 496 9.54 3.13 -15.03
CA ALA A 496 10.45 2.51 -15.99
C ALA A 496 11.88 2.31 -15.46
N LEU A 497 12.28 3.07 -14.43
CA LEU A 497 13.61 3.02 -13.83
C LEU A 497 13.69 2.09 -12.62
N SER A 498 12.55 1.56 -12.18
CA SER A 498 12.44 0.68 -11.01
C SER A 498 12.85 -0.77 -11.28
N ASP A 499 13.20 -1.10 -12.53
CA ASP A 499 13.61 -2.44 -12.99
C ASP A 499 12.59 -3.55 -12.57
N GLY A 500 11.29 -3.20 -12.54
CA GLY A 500 10.16 -4.13 -12.31
C GLY A 500 9.94 -4.56 -10.85
N GLY A 501 10.87 -4.26 -9.94
CA GLY A 501 10.77 -4.71 -8.55
C GLY A 501 9.78 -3.92 -7.71
N ASN A 502 9.67 -2.60 -7.90
CA ASN A 502 8.97 -1.72 -6.96
C ASN A 502 8.48 -0.40 -7.58
N GLN A 503 7.21 -0.02 -7.39
CA GLN A 503 6.59 1.05 -8.17
C GLN A 503 6.18 2.28 -7.34
N TRP A 504 6.20 3.44 -8.00
CA TRP A 504 5.45 4.64 -7.66
C TRP A 504 3.98 4.44 -8.06
N GLY A 505 3.08 4.88 -7.19
CA GLY A 505 1.64 4.97 -7.40
C GLY A 505 1.14 6.39 -7.15
N ARG A 506 -0.18 6.60 -7.18
CA ARG A 506 -0.80 7.87 -6.79
C ARG A 506 -1.54 7.75 -5.48
N ILE A 507 -1.51 8.80 -4.67
CA ILE A 507 -2.48 8.98 -3.61
C ILE A 507 -3.81 9.35 -4.28
N THR A 508 -4.81 8.50 -4.08
CA THR A 508 -6.17 8.65 -4.65
C THR A 508 -7.14 9.28 -3.66
N THR A 509 -6.75 9.40 -2.39
CA THR A 509 -7.53 10.02 -1.32
C THR A 509 -7.40 11.54 -1.35
N GLU A 510 -8.41 12.26 -0.85
CA GLU A 510 -8.45 13.73 -0.82
C GLU A 510 -7.30 14.35 -0.01
N GLY A 511 -6.78 15.50 -0.46
CA GLY A 511 -5.69 16.26 0.18
C GLY A 511 -4.74 16.90 -0.82
N ASP A 512 -3.77 17.69 -0.32
CA ASP A 512 -2.82 18.47 -1.14
C ASP A 512 -1.89 17.60 -1.99
N LEU A 513 -1.75 16.31 -1.65
CA LEU A 513 -0.90 15.34 -2.34
C LEU A 513 -1.66 14.44 -3.31
N LYS A 514 -2.97 14.69 -3.49
CA LYS A 514 -3.76 13.99 -4.50
C LYS A 514 -3.09 14.17 -5.87
N ASP A 515 -2.93 13.07 -6.58
CA ASP A 515 -2.29 12.96 -7.90
C ASP A 515 -0.75 13.01 -7.96
N TYR A 516 -0.07 13.31 -6.85
CA TYR A 516 1.39 13.29 -6.80
C TYR A 516 1.92 11.84 -6.73
N PRO A 517 3.03 11.51 -7.44
CA PRO A 517 3.69 10.22 -7.31
C PRO A 517 4.13 9.91 -5.87
N MET A 518 3.75 8.74 -5.34
CA MET A 518 4.13 8.26 -4.01
C MET A 518 4.52 6.77 -4.05
N PRO A 519 5.39 6.28 -3.16
CA PRO A 519 5.73 4.87 -3.08
C PRO A 519 4.48 4.04 -2.76
N VAL A 520 4.20 3.01 -3.56
CA VAL A 520 3.01 2.16 -3.38
C VAL A 520 2.97 1.52 -1.99
N ILE A 521 4.12 1.07 -1.53
CA ILE A 521 4.34 0.43 -0.23
C ILE A 521 4.04 1.33 0.99
N CYS A 522 3.81 2.62 0.80
CA CYS A 522 3.51 3.58 1.87
C CYS A 522 2.23 4.38 1.63
N GLY A 523 1.26 3.78 0.92
CA GLY A 523 -0.09 4.36 0.75
C GLY A 523 -0.37 4.93 -0.64
N GLY A 524 0.59 4.87 -1.58
CA GLY A 524 0.26 5.03 -3.00
C GLY A 524 -0.55 3.83 -3.49
N SER A 525 -1.63 4.05 -4.24
CA SER A 525 -2.28 2.96 -4.97
C SER A 525 -1.46 2.71 -6.24
N PRO A 526 -1.07 1.46 -6.54
CA PRO A 526 -0.61 1.14 -7.88
C PRO A 526 -1.81 1.35 -8.83
N PHE A 527 -1.52 1.59 -10.10
CA PHE A 527 -2.60 1.51 -11.11
C PHE A 527 -3.06 0.04 -11.23
N TYR A 528 -2.15 -0.94 -11.12
CA TYR A 528 -2.38 -2.38 -10.89
C TYR A 528 -1.12 -3.03 -10.29
N ASN A 529 -1.24 -4.14 -9.57
CA ASN A 529 -0.07 -4.95 -9.18
C ASN A 529 0.50 -5.67 -10.41
N GLY A 530 1.81 -5.61 -10.68
CA GLY A 530 2.43 -6.17 -11.90
C GLY A 530 2.87 -5.09 -12.88
N ASP A 531 3.63 -5.44 -13.92
CA ASP A 531 4.07 -4.50 -14.95
C ASP A 531 3.25 -4.60 -16.25
N GLY A 532 2.30 -5.53 -16.29
CA GLY A 532 1.42 -5.78 -17.42
C GLY A 532 2.10 -6.54 -18.55
N SER A 533 3.29 -7.10 -18.33
CA SER A 533 3.88 -8.10 -19.23
C SER A 533 3.25 -9.48 -19.02
N GLU A 534 3.42 -10.37 -19.98
CA GLU A 534 2.92 -11.75 -19.90
C GLU A 534 3.46 -12.51 -18.67
N GLY A 535 4.73 -12.29 -18.30
CA GLY A 535 5.36 -12.91 -17.14
C GLY A 535 5.00 -12.26 -15.80
N ASN A 536 4.39 -11.06 -15.83
CA ASN A 536 4.05 -10.28 -14.64
C ASN A 536 2.80 -9.40 -14.90
N PRO A 537 1.62 -10.02 -15.10
CA PRO A 537 0.41 -9.34 -15.50
C PRO A 537 -0.13 -8.42 -14.39
N TYR A 538 -0.96 -7.46 -14.79
CA TYR A 538 -1.72 -6.61 -13.88
C TYR A 538 -2.76 -7.42 -13.11
N VAL A 539 -2.65 -7.57 -11.79
CA VAL A 539 -3.56 -8.39 -10.97
C VAL A 539 -4.71 -7.56 -10.40
N ILE A 540 -5.95 -8.01 -10.62
CA ILE A 540 -7.20 -7.42 -10.12
C ILE A 540 -7.86 -8.37 -9.10
N ASN A 541 -8.11 -7.89 -7.88
CA ASN A 541 -8.69 -8.67 -6.78
C ASN A 541 -10.06 -8.14 -6.30
N THR A 542 -10.48 -6.96 -6.77
CA THR A 542 -11.66 -6.27 -6.21
C THR A 542 -12.48 -5.56 -7.27
N GLU A 543 -13.76 -5.29 -6.96
CA GLU A 543 -14.65 -4.48 -7.82
C GLU A 543 -14.10 -3.06 -8.03
N SER A 544 -13.40 -2.50 -7.04
CA SER A 544 -12.78 -1.17 -7.15
C SER A 544 -11.65 -1.15 -8.19
N GLU A 545 -10.78 -2.16 -8.20
CA GLU A 545 -9.70 -2.28 -9.19
C GLU A 545 -10.25 -2.55 -10.59
N LEU A 546 -11.33 -3.34 -10.72
CA LEU A 546 -12.03 -3.54 -11.99
C LEU A 546 -12.66 -2.24 -12.52
N ASN A 547 -13.19 -1.38 -11.63
CA ASN A 547 -13.67 -0.05 -12.02
C ASN A 547 -12.54 0.89 -12.45
N LYS A 548 -11.35 0.79 -11.87
CA LYS A 548 -10.18 1.55 -12.35
C LYS A 548 -9.79 1.14 -13.77
N LEU A 549 -9.94 -0.14 -14.14
CA LEU A 549 -9.73 -0.61 -15.51
C LEU A 549 -10.74 0.00 -16.47
N LYS A 550 -12.02 0.00 -16.08
CA LYS A 550 -13.07 0.71 -16.81
C LYS A 550 -12.70 2.18 -17.04
N GLU A 551 -12.35 2.90 -15.98
CA GLU A 551 -12.02 4.33 -16.07
C GLU A 551 -10.81 4.60 -16.96
N ALA A 552 -9.74 3.79 -16.83
CA ALA A 552 -8.54 3.93 -17.66
C ALA A 552 -8.86 3.76 -19.16
N VAL A 553 -9.54 2.67 -19.52
CA VAL A 553 -9.93 2.39 -20.91
C VAL A 553 -10.86 3.48 -21.44
N ASN A 554 -11.90 3.84 -20.68
CA ASN A 554 -12.88 4.83 -21.11
C ASN A 554 -12.30 6.26 -21.19
N ASN A 555 -11.19 6.53 -20.50
CA ASN A 555 -10.42 7.76 -20.63
C ASN A 555 -9.40 7.74 -21.78
N GLY A 556 -9.19 6.59 -22.43
CA GLY A 556 -8.36 6.45 -23.63
C GLY A 556 -6.97 5.86 -23.38
N THR A 557 -6.73 5.23 -22.23
CA THR A 557 -5.51 4.45 -22.01
C THR A 557 -5.49 3.22 -22.92
N ASP A 558 -4.45 3.08 -23.74
CA ASP A 558 -4.24 1.90 -24.58
C ASP A 558 -3.60 0.75 -23.77
N PHE A 559 -4.21 -0.43 -23.86
CA PHE A 559 -3.74 -1.66 -23.22
C PHE A 559 -3.08 -2.63 -24.22
N SER A 560 -2.78 -2.19 -25.43
CA SER A 560 -2.17 -3.03 -26.48
C SER A 560 -0.94 -3.79 -25.95
N GLY A 561 -0.96 -5.12 -26.05
CA GLY A 561 0.10 -6.00 -25.56
C GLY A 561 0.25 -6.06 -24.04
N LYS A 562 -0.72 -5.55 -23.28
CA LYS A 562 -0.76 -5.62 -21.81
C LYS A 562 -1.60 -6.79 -21.32
N TYR A 563 -1.10 -7.45 -20.28
CA TYR A 563 -1.72 -8.61 -19.66
C TYR A 563 -2.30 -8.23 -18.30
N ILE A 564 -3.53 -8.66 -18.07
CA ILE A 564 -4.33 -8.44 -16.87
C ILE A 564 -4.83 -9.80 -16.40
N GLN A 565 -4.78 -10.05 -15.10
CA GLN A 565 -5.17 -11.31 -14.51
C GLN A 565 -6.08 -11.07 -13.29
N LEU A 566 -7.12 -11.89 -13.10
CA LEU A 566 -7.85 -11.87 -11.83
C LEU A 566 -7.08 -12.64 -10.76
N GLY A 567 -6.98 -12.08 -9.55
CA GLY A 567 -6.37 -12.73 -8.37
C GLY A 567 -7.39 -13.29 -7.39
N SER A 568 -8.68 -13.00 -7.57
CA SER A 568 -9.78 -13.49 -6.75
C SER A 568 -11.13 -13.36 -7.48
N ASP A 569 -12.17 -14.01 -6.94
CA ASP A 569 -13.55 -13.80 -7.41
C ASP A 569 -14.03 -12.40 -7.01
N ILE A 570 -14.65 -11.69 -7.97
CA ILE A 570 -15.10 -10.30 -7.81
C ILE A 570 -16.63 -10.26 -7.79
N ARG A 571 -17.22 -9.81 -6.68
CA ARG A 571 -18.66 -9.56 -6.59
C ARG A 571 -18.98 -8.11 -6.97
N ILE A 572 -19.90 -7.93 -7.91
CA ILE A 572 -20.39 -6.62 -8.33
C ILE A 572 -21.52 -6.18 -7.40
N THR A 573 -21.30 -5.08 -6.68
CA THR A 573 -22.26 -4.48 -5.76
C THR A 573 -23.12 -3.39 -6.42
N GLY A 574 -22.82 -3.05 -7.68
CA GLY A 574 -23.57 -2.09 -8.51
C GLY A 574 -22.78 -0.87 -8.93
N THR A 575 -21.49 -0.79 -8.58
CA THR A 575 -20.62 0.34 -8.96
C THR A 575 -20.10 0.24 -10.40
N LEU A 576 -20.00 -0.98 -10.94
CA LEU A 576 -19.75 -1.23 -12.36
C LEU A 576 -21.06 -1.05 -13.17
N ASN A 577 -21.38 0.20 -13.49
CA ASN A 577 -22.63 0.62 -14.13
C ASN A 577 -22.53 0.87 -15.65
N GLU A 578 -21.31 0.84 -16.18
CA GLU A 578 -20.97 1.05 -17.59
C GLU A 578 -19.97 -0.02 -18.05
N CYS A 579 -19.93 -0.26 -19.35
CA CYS A 579 -19.02 -1.23 -19.94
C CYS A 579 -17.57 -0.73 -19.92
N ILE A 580 -16.63 -1.67 -19.90
CA ILE A 580 -15.21 -1.40 -20.17
C ILE A 580 -15.03 -1.24 -21.68
N GLY A 581 -14.64 -0.05 -22.11
CA GLY A 581 -14.41 0.32 -23.49
C GLY A 581 -15.67 0.61 -24.31
N SER A 582 -15.49 1.46 -25.33
CA SER A 582 -16.49 1.87 -26.32
C SER A 582 -15.95 1.66 -27.75
N ASP A 583 -16.74 1.98 -28.78
CA ASP A 583 -16.30 1.97 -30.18
C ASP A 583 -15.13 2.92 -30.45
N GLU A 584 -15.13 4.10 -29.83
CA GLU A 584 -14.03 5.06 -29.90
C GLU A 584 -12.81 4.65 -29.06
N LYS A 585 -13.05 3.95 -27.94
CA LYS A 585 -12.03 3.59 -26.94
C LYS A 585 -12.18 2.13 -26.52
N PRO A 586 -11.88 1.18 -27.41
CA PRO A 586 -12.07 -0.24 -27.14
C PRO A 586 -11.07 -0.74 -26.10
N PHE A 587 -11.46 -1.77 -25.33
CA PHE A 587 -10.48 -2.50 -24.53
C PHE A 587 -9.55 -3.26 -25.47
N ASN A 588 -8.24 -3.01 -25.42
CA ASN A 588 -7.27 -3.61 -26.33
C ASN A 588 -6.18 -4.36 -25.56
N GLY A 589 -6.54 -5.29 -24.68
CA GLY A 589 -5.59 -6.00 -23.82
C GLY A 589 -5.85 -7.50 -23.72
N HIS A 590 -5.09 -8.17 -22.87
CA HIS A 590 -5.24 -9.59 -22.58
C HIS A 590 -5.76 -9.78 -21.15
N LEU A 591 -7.03 -10.13 -20.99
CA LEU A 591 -7.61 -10.46 -19.68
C LEU A 591 -7.66 -11.98 -19.47
N ASP A 592 -6.95 -12.45 -18.46
CA ASP A 592 -7.02 -13.83 -17.97
C ASP A 592 -7.82 -13.87 -16.65
N GLY A 593 -8.97 -14.52 -16.67
CA GLY A 593 -9.75 -14.77 -15.46
C GLY A 593 -9.03 -15.66 -14.46
N ASN A 594 -7.99 -16.41 -14.88
CA ASN A 594 -7.22 -17.32 -14.02
C ASN A 594 -8.11 -18.24 -13.17
N GLY A 595 -9.27 -18.61 -13.71
CA GLY A 595 -10.25 -19.44 -13.04
C GLY A 595 -11.22 -18.75 -12.08
N HIS A 596 -11.10 -17.44 -11.93
CA HIS A 596 -11.95 -16.63 -11.07
C HIS A 596 -13.22 -16.13 -11.76
N ALA A 597 -14.19 -15.76 -10.94
CA ALA A 597 -15.49 -15.30 -11.39
C ALA A 597 -15.72 -13.79 -11.16
N ILE A 598 -16.43 -13.15 -12.08
CA ILE A 598 -17.13 -11.88 -11.85
C ILE A 598 -18.61 -12.19 -11.62
N ILE A 599 -19.11 -11.87 -10.45
CA ILE A 599 -20.41 -12.31 -9.94
C ILE A 599 -21.36 -11.12 -9.84
N GLY A 600 -22.60 -11.28 -10.32
CA GLY A 600 -23.67 -10.30 -10.14
C GLY A 600 -23.69 -9.19 -11.20
N LEU A 601 -23.05 -9.39 -12.35
CA LEU A 601 -22.95 -8.39 -13.41
C LEU A 601 -24.33 -7.94 -13.93
N ARG A 602 -24.54 -6.62 -14.11
CA ARG A 602 -25.83 -6.00 -14.51
C ARG A 602 -25.84 -5.39 -15.93
N LYS A 603 -24.65 -5.24 -16.53
CA LYS A 603 -24.37 -4.64 -17.85
C LYS A 603 -23.30 -5.49 -18.55
N SER A 604 -23.14 -5.38 -19.87
CA SER A 604 -22.02 -6.05 -20.56
C SER A 604 -20.68 -5.69 -19.91
N LEU A 605 -19.78 -6.65 -19.73
CA LEU A 605 -18.46 -6.39 -19.14
C LEU A 605 -17.66 -5.42 -20.02
N PHE A 606 -17.66 -5.66 -21.33
CA PHE A 606 -17.03 -4.82 -22.34
C PHE A 606 -18.06 -4.22 -23.30
N GLY A 607 -17.78 -3.02 -23.79
CA GLY A 607 -18.52 -2.50 -24.95
C GLY A 607 -17.90 -3.10 -26.20
N TYR A 608 -16.65 -2.74 -26.46
CA TYR A 608 -15.85 -3.21 -27.59
C TYR A 608 -14.53 -3.75 -27.04
N MET A 609 -14.14 -4.94 -27.49
CA MET A 609 -12.88 -5.55 -27.10
C MET A 609 -12.07 -6.06 -28.30
N TYR A 610 -10.77 -5.80 -28.23
CA TYR A 610 -9.67 -6.30 -29.03
C TYR A 610 -8.71 -7.06 -28.11
N GLY A 611 -7.90 -7.97 -28.65
CA GLY A 611 -7.04 -8.83 -27.84
C GLY A 611 -7.77 -10.05 -27.29
N THR A 612 -7.47 -10.50 -26.07
CA THR A 612 -7.93 -11.82 -25.58
C THR A 612 -8.66 -11.74 -24.25
N VAL A 613 -9.74 -12.52 -24.11
CA VAL A 613 -10.35 -12.82 -22.80
C VAL A 613 -10.37 -14.33 -22.63
N LYS A 614 -9.77 -14.84 -21.55
CA LYS A 614 -9.74 -16.29 -21.29
C LYS A 614 -9.93 -16.68 -19.84
N ASN A 615 -10.28 -17.93 -19.59
CA ASN A 615 -10.39 -18.54 -18.25
C ASN A 615 -11.27 -17.76 -17.26
N LEU A 616 -12.32 -17.10 -17.75
CA LEU A 616 -13.16 -16.18 -16.99
C LEU A 616 -14.57 -16.73 -16.83
N ALA A 617 -15.11 -16.66 -15.61
CA ALA A 617 -16.52 -16.93 -15.35
C ALA A 617 -17.30 -15.63 -15.09
N LEU A 618 -18.43 -15.43 -15.77
CA LEU A 618 -19.43 -14.40 -15.45
C LEU A 618 -20.67 -15.08 -14.89
N VAL A 619 -20.95 -14.90 -13.60
CA VAL A 619 -22.02 -15.66 -12.93
C VAL A 619 -23.02 -14.76 -12.22
N ASP A 620 -24.25 -15.25 -12.11
CA ASP A 620 -25.39 -14.49 -11.60
C ASP A 620 -25.55 -13.18 -12.37
N CYS A 621 -25.30 -13.23 -13.68
CA CYS A 621 -25.56 -12.13 -14.56
C CYS A 621 -27.06 -11.83 -14.54
N ASN A 622 -27.42 -10.57 -14.36
CA ASN A 622 -28.78 -10.09 -14.52
C ASN A 622 -28.73 -8.87 -15.43
N ILE A 623 -28.42 -9.14 -16.70
CA ILE A 623 -28.20 -8.11 -17.70
C ILE A 623 -29.53 -7.47 -18.05
N TRP A 624 -29.54 -6.14 -18.03
CA TRP A 624 -30.63 -5.32 -18.55
C TRP A 624 -30.03 -4.30 -19.52
N ASP A 625 -30.08 -4.62 -20.80
CA ASP A 625 -29.62 -3.73 -21.87
C ASP A 625 -30.73 -3.51 -22.89
N GLY A 626 -30.64 -2.45 -23.70
CA GLY A 626 -31.68 -2.02 -24.65
C GLY A 626 -32.01 -3.06 -25.73
N ASN A 627 -31.83 -2.72 -26.99
CA ASN A 627 -32.11 -3.61 -28.12
C ASN A 627 -30.98 -4.61 -28.46
N TYR A 628 -29.81 -4.50 -27.82
CA TYR A 628 -28.65 -5.36 -28.04
C TYR A 628 -28.06 -5.83 -26.69
N ALA A 629 -28.64 -6.88 -26.10
CA ALA A 629 -28.20 -7.37 -24.79
C ALA A 629 -27.21 -8.53 -24.89
N THR A 630 -26.12 -8.43 -24.14
CA THR A 630 -25.06 -9.44 -24.07
C THR A 630 -24.38 -9.36 -22.71
N ALA A 631 -23.62 -10.38 -22.29
CA ALA A 631 -22.98 -10.38 -20.98
C ALA A 631 -21.49 -10.03 -21.06
N LEU A 632 -20.76 -10.59 -22.03
CA LEU A 632 -19.33 -10.31 -22.18
C LEU A 632 -19.08 -9.02 -22.97
N ALA A 633 -19.40 -8.97 -24.27
CA ALA A 633 -19.09 -7.80 -25.10
C ALA A 633 -20.16 -7.50 -26.15
N SER A 634 -20.38 -6.22 -26.47
CA SER A 634 -21.20 -5.83 -27.63
C SER A 634 -20.48 -6.14 -28.95
N ARG A 635 -19.17 -5.93 -28.99
CA ARG A 635 -18.35 -6.27 -30.17
C ARG A 635 -17.04 -6.95 -29.78
N VAL A 636 -16.77 -8.07 -30.43
CA VAL A 636 -15.53 -8.85 -30.30
C VAL A 636 -14.77 -8.76 -31.62
N GLY A 637 -13.72 -7.94 -31.63
CA GLY A 637 -12.92 -7.62 -32.81
C GLY A 637 -13.61 -6.70 -33.84
N ASP A 638 -12.86 -6.30 -34.85
CA ASP A 638 -13.31 -5.60 -36.04
C ASP A 638 -12.54 -6.04 -37.31
N GLU A 639 -12.64 -5.27 -38.40
CA GLU A 639 -11.97 -5.57 -39.67
C GLU A 639 -10.43 -5.56 -39.56
N SER A 640 -9.88 -4.68 -38.72
CA SER A 640 -8.45 -4.41 -38.57
C SER A 640 -7.84 -5.02 -37.30
N ASN A 641 -8.66 -5.25 -36.26
CA ASN A 641 -8.25 -5.63 -34.92
C ASN A 641 -8.97 -6.92 -34.52
N LYS A 642 -8.24 -8.01 -34.34
CA LYS A 642 -8.82 -9.32 -34.01
C LYS A 642 -8.93 -9.52 -32.50
N ALA A 643 -9.88 -10.36 -32.11
CA ALA A 643 -10.07 -10.73 -30.73
C ALA A 643 -10.33 -12.23 -30.57
N GLU A 644 -9.97 -12.77 -29.41
CA GLU A 644 -10.23 -14.16 -29.02
C GLU A 644 -10.93 -14.19 -27.66
N VAL A 645 -11.99 -14.99 -27.57
CA VAL A 645 -12.63 -15.35 -26.31
C VAL A 645 -12.57 -16.86 -26.16
N SER A 646 -11.85 -17.34 -25.14
CA SER A 646 -11.63 -18.78 -24.96
C SER A 646 -11.77 -19.24 -23.53
N ASN A 647 -12.20 -20.48 -23.29
CA ASN A 647 -12.33 -21.05 -21.94
C ASN A 647 -13.14 -20.15 -20.99
N CYS A 648 -14.28 -19.64 -21.44
CA CYS A 648 -15.11 -18.74 -20.63
C CYS A 648 -16.50 -19.32 -20.37
N TYR A 649 -17.06 -18.95 -19.22
CA TYR A 649 -18.34 -19.47 -18.75
C TYR A 649 -19.27 -18.35 -18.34
N ILE A 650 -20.53 -18.38 -18.80
CA ILE A 650 -21.53 -17.36 -18.48
C ILE A 650 -22.78 -18.03 -17.92
N SER A 651 -23.31 -17.49 -16.82
CA SER A 651 -24.63 -17.89 -16.32
C SER A 651 -25.45 -16.75 -15.75
N GLY A 652 -26.76 -16.86 -15.93
CA GLY A 652 -27.73 -15.89 -15.42
C GLY A 652 -28.87 -15.57 -16.38
N THR A 653 -29.47 -14.41 -16.18
CA THR A 653 -30.59 -13.90 -16.97
C THR A 653 -30.14 -12.75 -17.86
N ILE A 654 -30.40 -12.86 -19.17
CA ILE A 654 -30.17 -11.79 -20.14
C ILE A 654 -31.54 -11.22 -20.54
N SER A 655 -31.80 -9.98 -20.13
CA SER A 655 -33.05 -9.29 -20.41
C SER A 655 -32.83 -8.16 -21.39
N PHE A 656 -33.78 -7.99 -22.32
CA PHE A 656 -33.75 -6.93 -23.32
C PHE A 656 -35.13 -6.38 -23.63
N ASN A 657 -35.16 -5.17 -24.18
CA ASN A 657 -36.35 -4.53 -24.73
C ASN A 657 -36.06 -4.02 -26.15
N THR A 658 -37.05 -3.47 -26.84
CA THR A 658 -36.81 -2.81 -28.12
C THR A 658 -37.67 -1.55 -28.25
N PRO A 659 -37.35 -0.61 -29.13
CA PRO A 659 -38.27 0.46 -29.58
C PRO A 659 -39.19 0.02 -30.76
N TRP A 660 -40.32 0.72 -31.00
CA TRP A 660 -41.44 0.28 -31.89
C TRP A 660 -41.03 -0.18 -33.31
N ASP A 661 -39.86 0.20 -33.80
CA ASP A 661 -39.40 0.06 -35.18
C ASP A 661 -38.04 -0.66 -35.33
N GLN A 662 -37.54 -1.30 -34.27
CA GLN A 662 -36.21 -1.91 -34.26
C GLN A 662 -36.23 -3.41 -33.95
N LEU A 663 -35.18 -4.10 -34.42
CA LEU A 663 -34.95 -5.51 -34.13
C LEU A 663 -34.28 -5.67 -32.78
N GLY A 664 -34.73 -6.66 -32.01
CA GLY A 664 -34.16 -6.98 -30.70
C GLY A 664 -33.21 -8.16 -30.81
N TYR A 665 -32.04 -8.04 -30.20
CA TYR A 665 -31.00 -9.05 -30.20
C TYR A 665 -30.54 -9.33 -28.78
N ALA A 666 -30.47 -10.61 -28.43
CA ALA A 666 -29.80 -11.05 -27.22
C ALA A 666 -28.86 -12.21 -27.48
N SER A 667 -27.68 -12.12 -26.89
CA SER A 667 -26.61 -13.11 -26.92
C SER A 667 -25.90 -13.15 -25.56
N THR A 668 -24.78 -13.85 -25.45
CA THR A 668 -24.07 -14.01 -24.17
C THR A 668 -22.62 -13.56 -24.26
N PHE A 669 -21.89 -14.01 -25.27
CA PHE A 669 -20.47 -13.69 -25.43
C PHE A 669 -20.23 -12.50 -26.36
N ALA A 670 -20.97 -12.40 -27.46
CA ALA A 670 -20.84 -11.25 -28.36
C ALA A 670 -22.16 -10.93 -29.04
N PHE A 671 -22.59 -9.66 -29.03
CA PHE A 671 -23.63 -9.26 -29.97
C PHE A 671 -23.10 -9.40 -31.39
N GLN A 672 -21.89 -8.91 -31.68
CA GLN A 672 -21.24 -9.10 -32.97
C GLN A 672 -19.82 -9.64 -32.80
N LEU A 673 -19.56 -10.79 -33.41
CA LEU A 673 -18.21 -11.30 -33.65
C LEU A 673 -17.72 -10.86 -35.04
N ALA A 674 -16.53 -10.27 -35.11
CA ALA A 674 -15.93 -9.82 -36.37
C ALA A 674 -15.20 -10.93 -37.12
N ASN A 675 -15.02 -10.76 -38.43
CA ASN A 675 -14.31 -11.72 -39.27
C ASN A 675 -12.83 -11.85 -38.83
N GLY A 676 -12.34 -13.08 -38.70
CA GLY A 676 -11.00 -13.39 -38.18
C GLY A 676 -10.84 -13.28 -36.65
N SER A 677 -11.94 -13.05 -35.91
CA SER A 677 -11.98 -13.17 -34.45
C SER A 677 -12.63 -14.49 -34.06
N SER A 678 -12.46 -14.93 -32.81
CA SER A 678 -12.95 -16.23 -32.36
C SER A 678 -13.61 -16.24 -30.99
N ILE A 679 -14.57 -17.15 -30.84
CA ILE A 679 -15.20 -17.53 -29.57
C ILE A 679 -15.20 -19.06 -29.52
N HIS A 680 -14.45 -19.65 -28.60
CA HIS A 680 -14.36 -21.10 -28.51
C HIS A 680 -14.19 -21.61 -27.10
N ASP A 681 -14.50 -22.90 -26.90
CA ASP A 681 -14.42 -23.52 -25.57
C ASP A 681 -15.19 -22.70 -24.52
N CYS A 682 -16.38 -22.24 -24.90
CA CYS A 682 -17.23 -21.39 -24.07
C CYS A 682 -18.56 -22.06 -23.74
N TYR A 683 -19.09 -21.83 -22.55
CA TYR A 683 -20.38 -22.40 -22.12
C TYR A 683 -21.31 -21.35 -21.53
N PHE A 684 -22.58 -21.38 -21.96
CA PHE A 684 -23.66 -20.58 -21.39
C PHE A 684 -24.74 -21.44 -20.73
N LYS A 685 -25.16 -21.04 -19.54
CA LYS A 685 -26.33 -21.61 -18.83
C LYS A 685 -27.24 -20.50 -18.32
N GLY A 686 -28.47 -20.40 -18.80
CA GLY A 686 -29.32 -19.31 -18.34
C GLY A 686 -30.69 -19.18 -19.00
N ARG A 687 -31.21 -17.96 -18.98
CA ARG A 687 -32.50 -17.60 -19.56
C ARG A 687 -32.41 -16.27 -20.29
N PHE A 688 -33.07 -16.18 -21.43
CA PHE A 688 -33.36 -14.91 -22.08
C PHE A 688 -34.77 -14.44 -21.71
N VAL A 689 -34.93 -13.16 -21.36
CA VAL A 689 -36.22 -12.57 -21.00
C VAL A 689 -36.54 -11.37 -21.88
N VAL A 690 -37.68 -11.42 -22.57
CA VAL A 690 -38.18 -10.33 -23.40
C VAL A 690 -39.26 -9.57 -22.60
N LYS A 691 -38.97 -8.38 -22.06
CA LYS A 691 -39.80 -7.75 -20.99
C LYS A 691 -40.83 -6.69 -21.40
N GLN A 692 -40.71 -5.97 -22.53
CA GLN A 692 -41.61 -4.83 -22.83
C GLN A 692 -42.14 -4.83 -24.28
N GLN A 693 -43.40 -4.39 -24.48
CA GLN A 693 -44.13 -4.37 -25.76
C GLN A 693 -43.68 -3.23 -26.70
N THR A 694 -43.34 -3.57 -27.95
CA THR A 694 -43.83 -2.95 -29.23
C THR A 694 -43.12 -3.50 -30.50
N PHE A 695 -43.01 -4.82 -30.82
CA PHE A 695 -42.21 -5.25 -32.02
C PHE A 695 -42.89 -6.13 -33.05
N SER A 696 -42.26 -6.05 -34.24
CA SER A 696 -42.38 -7.00 -35.35
C SER A 696 -41.43 -8.20 -35.24
N THR A 697 -40.21 -8.17 -34.64
CA THR A 697 -39.30 -9.35 -34.57
C THR A 697 -38.26 -9.32 -33.42
N TYR A 698 -37.94 -10.47 -32.79
CA TYR A 698 -36.76 -10.64 -31.90
C TYR A 698 -35.84 -11.78 -32.35
N ASN A 699 -34.56 -11.69 -31.97
CA ASN A 699 -33.51 -12.66 -32.25
C ASN A 699 -32.74 -13.00 -30.97
N VAL A 700 -32.59 -14.29 -30.68
CA VAL A 700 -31.79 -14.80 -29.56
C VAL A 700 -30.76 -15.79 -30.10
N ALA A 701 -29.50 -15.65 -29.68
CA ALA A 701 -28.44 -16.63 -29.93
C ALA A 701 -27.81 -17.07 -28.61
N GLY A 702 -27.65 -18.37 -28.40
CA GLY A 702 -27.07 -18.89 -27.16
C GLY A 702 -25.66 -18.37 -26.86
N ILE A 703 -24.85 -18.08 -27.90
CA ILE A 703 -23.46 -17.63 -27.78
C ILE A 703 -23.28 -16.23 -28.38
N ALA A 704 -23.44 -16.08 -29.69
CA ALA A 704 -23.16 -14.82 -30.38
C ALA A 704 -23.84 -14.70 -31.76
N PHE A 705 -23.97 -13.48 -32.28
CA PHE A 705 -24.27 -13.27 -33.70
C PHE A 705 -22.99 -13.02 -34.51
N TYR A 706 -22.94 -13.57 -35.71
CA TYR A 706 -21.80 -13.44 -36.62
C TYR A 706 -22.23 -12.80 -37.94
N ASN A 707 -21.43 -11.86 -38.44
CA ASN A 707 -21.85 -10.97 -39.50
C ASN A 707 -21.53 -11.43 -40.93
N ASN A 708 -20.94 -12.63 -41.15
CA ASN A 708 -20.74 -13.21 -42.49
C ASN A 708 -20.54 -14.75 -42.45
N ASN A 709 -21.66 -15.48 -42.53
CA ASN A 709 -21.83 -16.93 -42.74
C ASN A 709 -20.59 -17.78 -43.14
N SER A 710 -19.74 -18.18 -42.19
CA SER A 710 -18.94 -19.43 -42.25
C SER A 710 -18.23 -19.71 -40.90
N THR A 711 -18.28 -20.96 -40.46
CA THR A 711 -17.27 -21.54 -39.56
C THR A 711 -15.94 -21.65 -40.30
N VAL A 712 -14.84 -21.30 -39.63
CA VAL A 712 -13.52 -21.78 -40.03
C VAL A 712 -13.05 -22.72 -38.93
N ASN A 713 -12.74 -23.96 -39.28
CA ASN A 713 -12.00 -24.85 -38.38
C ASN A 713 -10.53 -24.48 -38.53
N THR A 714 -10.00 -23.78 -37.53
CA THR A 714 -8.66 -23.22 -37.55
C THR A 714 -7.69 -24.03 -36.69
N SER A 715 -6.39 -23.86 -36.91
CA SER A 715 -5.37 -24.44 -36.04
C SER A 715 -5.49 -23.88 -34.61
N ALA A 716 -4.99 -24.63 -33.63
CA ALA A 716 -4.87 -24.14 -32.25
C ALA A 716 -3.99 -22.88 -32.14
N GLU A 717 -3.21 -22.56 -33.17
CA GLU A 717 -2.28 -21.42 -33.21
C GLU A 717 -2.92 -20.13 -33.77
N SER A 718 -4.08 -20.20 -34.43
CA SER A 718 -4.75 -19.02 -35.00
C SER A 718 -6.26 -19.23 -35.10
N PRO A 719 -7.00 -19.20 -33.96
CA PRO A 719 -8.41 -19.54 -33.92
C PRO A 719 -9.31 -18.49 -34.60
N GLU A 720 -10.24 -18.91 -35.47
CA GLU A 720 -11.24 -18.03 -36.11
C GLU A 720 -12.66 -18.64 -36.02
N GLY A 721 -13.67 -17.80 -35.78
CA GLY A 721 -15.08 -18.20 -35.76
C GLY A 721 -15.56 -18.78 -34.44
N ILE A 722 -16.70 -19.51 -34.48
CA ILE A 722 -17.38 -20.06 -33.29
C ILE A 722 -17.34 -21.60 -33.31
N PHE A 723 -16.61 -22.21 -32.39
CA PHE A 723 -16.44 -23.68 -32.31
C PHE A 723 -16.27 -24.15 -30.86
N ASN A 724 -16.50 -25.43 -30.58
CA ASN A 724 -16.47 -25.98 -29.21
C ASN A 724 -17.27 -25.14 -28.18
N CYS A 725 -18.40 -24.57 -28.58
CA CYS A 725 -19.24 -23.75 -27.73
C CYS A 725 -20.55 -24.43 -27.36
N TYR A 726 -21.07 -24.13 -26.18
CA TYR A 726 -22.19 -24.87 -25.63
C TYR A 726 -23.21 -23.95 -24.97
N ALA A 727 -24.49 -24.29 -25.08
CA ALA A 727 -25.55 -23.47 -24.49
C ALA A 727 -26.69 -24.31 -23.92
N SER A 728 -27.11 -24.03 -22.69
CA SER A 728 -28.33 -24.58 -22.09
C SER A 728 -29.22 -23.44 -21.62
N PHE A 729 -30.36 -23.23 -22.28
CA PHE A 729 -31.21 -22.08 -21.96
C PHE A 729 -32.68 -22.24 -22.31
N ASP A 730 -33.49 -21.35 -21.73
CA ASP A 730 -34.88 -21.12 -22.12
C ASP A 730 -35.10 -19.66 -22.51
N VAL A 731 -36.18 -19.41 -23.28
CA VAL A 731 -36.58 -18.08 -23.70
C VAL A 731 -37.96 -17.78 -23.10
N LYS A 732 -38.00 -16.82 -22.18
CA LYS A 732 -39.25 -16.33 -21.58
C LYS A 732 -39.69 -15.05 -22.27
N VAL A 733 -40.89 -15.07 -22.82
CA VAL A 733 -41.50 -13.90 -23.46
C VAL A 733 -42.57 -13.34 -22.53
N GLU A 734 -42.32 -12.16 -21.96
CA GLU A 734 -43.24 -11.43 -21.07
C GLU A 734 -44.03 -10.32 -21.81
N ALA A 735 -43.80 -10.18 -23.13
CA ALA A 735 -44.45 -9.18 -24.00
C ALA A 735 -45.37 -9.79 -25.08
N SER A 736 -46.30 -9.00 -25.64
CA SER A 736 -47.11 -9.38 -26.82
C SER A 736 -46.29 -9.20 -28.10
N VAL A 737 -46.14 -10.25 -28.92
CA VAL A 737 -45.31 -10.25 -30.14
C VAL A 737 -46.19 -10.38 -31.39
N MET A 738 -46.08 -9.44 -32.35
CA MET A 738 -46.90 -9.42 -33.59
C MET A 738 -46.21 -9.98 -34.85
N GLY A 739 -44.88 -10.20 -34.87
CA GLY A 739 -44.21 -10.82 -36.03
C GLY A 739 -43.19 -11.93 -35.67
N SER A 740 -42.09 -12.03 -36.41
CA SER A 740 -41.18 -13.19 -36.43
C SER A 740 -40.40 -13.39 -35.13
N ARG A 741 -40.12 -14.64 -34.77
CA ARG A 741 -39.42 -15.00 -33.54
C ARG A 741 -38.27 -15.94 -33.87
N ASN A 742 -37.04 -15.46 -33.77
CA ASN A 742 -35.86 -16.23 -34.15
C ASN A 742 -35.09 -16.64 -32.89
N THR A 743 -34.86 -17.94 -32.74
CA THR A 743 -34.05 -18.49 -31.65
C THR A 743 -33.03 -19.44 -32.24
N TYR A 744 -31.76 -19.10 -32.05
CA TYR A 744 -30.61 -19.82 -32.51
C TYR A 744 -29.94 -20.48 -31.30
N GLY A 745 -29.62 -21.77 -31.42
CA GLY A 745 -29.01 -22.55 -30.35
C GLY A 745 -27.64 -22.01 -29.93
N ILE A 746 -26.82 -21.62 -30.91
CA ILE A 746 -25.47 -21.11 -30.73
C ILE A 746 -25.31 -19.77 -31.47
N THR A 747 -25.60 -19.75 -32.77
CA THR A 747 -25.42 -18.58 -33.64
C THR A 747 -26.35 -18.62 -34.86
N ASN A 748 -26.51 -17.48 -35.55
CA ASN A 748 -27.50 -17.24 -36.61
C ASN A 748 -27.12 -17.73 -38.02
N GLY A 749 -25.96 -18.38 -38.20
CA GLY A 749 -25.42 -18.66 -39.53
C GLY A 749 -24.60 -19.94 -39.66
N LEU A 750 -25.07 -21.10 -39.17
CA LEU A 750 -24.44 -22.39 -39.49
C LEU A 750 -25.47 -23.46 -39.87
N ASN A 751 -25.13 -24.23 -40.91
CA ASN A 751 -25.72 -25.55 -41.19
C ASN A 751 -25.20 -26.56 -40.15
N ASN A 752 -25.95 -27.63 -39.87
CA ASN A 752 -25.80 -28.61 -38.77
C ASN A 752 -24.44 -29.35 -38.55
N GLU A 753 -23.33 -28.91 -39.13
CA GLU A 753 -22.02 -29.41 -38.74
C GLU A 753 -21.67 -28.88 -37.35
N SER A 754 -21.71 -29.75 -36.34
CA SER A 754 -21.57 -29.34 -34.95
C SER A 754 -20.28 -28.55 -34.71
N ASN A 755 -19.15 -28.88 -35.34
CA ASN A 755 -17.84 -28.26 -35.05
C ASN A 755 -17.57 -28.17 -33.54
N GLY A 756 -18.01 -29.20 -32.80
CA GLY A 756 -17.94 -29.24 -31.35
C GLY A 756 -18.98 -28.42 -30.60
N ASN A 757 -19.87 -27.72 -31.29
CA ASN A 757 -20.97 -26.91 -30.76
C ASN A 757 -22.23 -27.74 -30.48
N TYR A 758 -22.76 -27.63 -29.26
CA TYR A 758 -23.96 -28.35 -28.83
C TYR A 758 -24.83 -27.48 -27.95
N PHE A 759 -26.16 -27.66 -28.03
CA PHE A 759 -27.06 -26.88 -27.18
C PHE A 759 -28.29 -27.66 -26.75
N VAL A 760 -28.86 -27.23 -25.63
CA VAL A 760 -30.15 -27.66 -25.10
C VAL A 760 -31.02 -26.41 -25.00
N CYS A 761 -32.15 -26.41 -25.69
CA CYS A 761 -33.10 -25.31 -25.64
C CYS A 761 -34.51 -25.85 -25.54
N SER A 762 -35.25 -25.37 -24.54
CA SER A 762 -36.66 -25.73 -24.33
C SER A 762 -37.62 -24.98 -25.25
N ASP A 763 -37.13 -24.01 -26.01
CA ASP A 763 -37.92 -23.29 -26.99
C ASP A 763 -38.17 -24.15 -28.23
N TYR A 764 -39.44 -24.50 -28.45
CA TYR A 764 -39.87 -25.33 -29.58
C TYR A 764 -39.62 -24.69 -30.95
N ARG A 765 -39.30 -23.38 -30.99
CA ARG A 765 -39.10 -22.61 -32.23
C ARG A 765 -37.66 -22.64 -32.74
N VAL A 766 -36.73 -23.22 -31.98
CA VAL A 766 -35.36 -23.37 -32.47
C VAL A 766 -35.36 -24.32 -33.66
N SER A 767 -34.92 -23.81 -34.81
CA SER A 767 -34.76 -24.59 -36.04
C SER A 767 -33.79 -25.74 -35.80
N ASP A 768 -34.11 -26.95 -36.22
CA ASP A 768 -33.17 -28.07 -36.18
C ASP A 768 -32.09 -27.97 -37.27
N ASN A 769 -32.22 -27.05 -38.25
CA ASN A 769 -31.38 -26.99 -39.45
C ASN A 769 -30.52 -25.72 -39.59
N ASN A 770 -30.79 -24.67 -38.81
CA ASN A 770 -30.05 -23.40 -38.88
C ASN A 770 -29.98 -22.74 -37.50
N ASN A 771 -29.14 -23.28 -36.63
CA ASN A 771 -29.06 -22.88 -35.21
C ASN A 771 -27.62 -22.76 -34.68
N GLY A 772 -26.60 -23.00 -35.51
CA GLY A 772 -25.21 -22.87 -35.06
C GLY A 772 -24.56 -24.14 -34.48
N GLY A 773 -25.28 -25.25 -34.30
CA GLY A 773 -24.73 -26.45 -33.66
C GLY A 773 -25.68 -27.65 -33.65
N LYS A 774 -25.38 -28.66 -32.83
CA LYS A 774 -26.27 -29.82 -32.66
C LYS A 774 -27.18 -29.65 -31.44
N LYS A 775 -28.50 -29.65 -31.67
CA LYS A 775 -29.51 -29.70 -30.60
C LYS A 775 -29.46 -31.05 -29.91
N LEU A 776 -29.52 -31.04 -28.58
CA LEU A 776 -29.58 -32.22 -27.72
C LEU A 776 -30.87 -32.22 -26.91
N ASP A 777 -31.32 -33.40 -26.50
CA ASP A 777 -32.63 -33.57 -25.87
C ASP A 777 -32.61 -33.25 -24.37
N SER A 778 -31.42 -33.26 -23.75
CA SER A 778 -31.28 -33.03 -22.32
C SER A 778 -29.91 -32.47 -21.93
N GLU A 779 -29.86 -31.83 -20.77
CA GLU A 779 -28.61 -31.40 -20.15
C GLU A 779 -27.67 -32.56 -19.84
N SER A 780 -28.21 -33.75 -19.54
CA SER A 780 -27.40 -34.95 -19.34
C SER A 780 -26.66 -35.35 -20.62
N GLU A 781 -27.32 -35.25 -21.76
CA GLU A 781 -26.68 -35.55 -23.05
C GLU A 781 -25.62 -34.48 -23.37
N LEU A 782 -25.92 -33.20 -23.11
CA LEU A 782 -24.96 -32.12 -23.26
C LEU A 782 -23.72 -32.36 -22.41
N ASN A 783 -23.90 -32.66 -21.12
CA ASN A 783 -22.82 -32.94 -20.18
C ASN A 783 -21.96 -34.14 -20.62
N SER A 784 -22.57 -35.16 -21.22
CA SER A 784 -21.83 -36.33 -21.76
C SER A 784 -20.87 -35.98 -22.91
N LYS A 785 -21.10 -34.88 -23.65
CA LYS A 785 -20.22 -34.45 -24.76
C LYS A 785 -18.86 -33.93 -24.30
N PHE A 786 -18.68 -33.71 -23.00
CA PHE A 786 -17.45 -33.16 -22.42
C PHE A 786 -16.54 -34.20 -21.81
N ASN A 787 -17.00 -35.45 -21.72
CA ASN A 787 -16.19 -36.53 -21.18
C ASN A 787 -14.92 -36.72 -22.03
N GLY A 788 -13.75 -36.56 -21.41
CA GLY A 788 -12.45 -36.70 -22.07
C GLY A 788 -12.03 -35.53 -22.96
N LYS A 789 -12.74 -34.38 -22.93
CA LYS A 789 -12.30 -33.17 -23.64
C LYS A 789 -11.25 -32.42 -22.82
N THR A 790 -10.11 -32.10 -23.44
CA THR A 790 -9.07 -31.25 -22.85
C THR A 790 -9.67 -29.90 -22.44
N GLY A 791 -9.36 -29.43 -21.22
CA GLY A 791 -9.87 -28.16 -20.70
C GLY A 791 -11.27 -28.23 -20.05
N TRP A 792 -11.94 -29.39 -20.09
CA TRP A 792 -13.27 -29.57 -19.52
C TRP A 792 -13.36 -30.74 -18.54
N LEU A 793 -14.16 -30.59 -17.49
CA LEU A 793 -14.54 -31.63 -16.54
C LEU A 793 -16.02 -31.97 -16.71
N GLN A 794 -16.33 -33.25 -16.61
CA GLN A 794 -17.72 -33.71 -16.50
C GLN A 794 -18.23 -33.39 -15.09
N GLY A 795 -19.12 -32.41 -14.97
CA GLY A 795 -19.70 -32.06 -13.69
C GLY A 795 -20.94 -32.84 -13.32
N VAL A 796 -21.41 -32.64 -12.10
CA VAL A 796 -22.61 -33.29 -11.58
C VAL A 796 -23.88 -32.77 -12.25
N TYR A 797 -24.00 -31.45 -12.40
CA TYR A 797 -25.19 -30.83 -12.99
C TYR A 797 -24.97 -30.36 -14.43
N ARG A 798 -23.73 -29.99 -14.75
CA ARG A 798 -23.35 -29.37 -16.03
C ARG A 798 -21.83 -29.50 -16.24
N PRO A 799 -21.31 -29.23 -17.43
CA PRO A 799 -19.87 -29.18 -17.69
C PRO A 799 -19.16 -28.07 -16.90
N LEU A 800 -17.90 -28.28 -16.53
CA LEU A 800 -17.05 -27.27 -15.91
C LEU A 800 -15.78 -27.07 -16.73
N LEU A 801 -15.29 -25.83 -16.76
CA LEU A 801 -13.94 -25.56 -17.24
C LEU A 801 -12.92 -26.02 -16.20
N VAL A 802 -11.87 -26.71 -16.63
CA VAL A 802 -10.75 -27.11 -15.75
C VAL A 802 -10.07 -25.89 -15.14
N SER A 803 -9.98 -24.80 -15.92
CA SER A 803 -9.38 -23.56 -15.45
C SER A 803 -10.25 -22.84 -14.44
N ALA A 804 -11.58 -23.01 -14.46
CA ALA A 804 -12.48 -22.41 -13.47
C ALA A 804 -12.31 -23.06 -12.10
N LYS A 805 -12.53 -22.28 -11.04
CA LYS A 805 -12.59 -22.78 -9.67
C LYS A 805 -13.68 -23.85 -9.55
N HIS A 806 -13.28 -25.05 -9.13
CA HIS A 806 -14.15 -26.21 -9.01
C HIS A 806 -13.77 -27.04 -7.80
N TYR A 807 -14.71 -27.87 -7.35
CA TYR A 807 -14.48 -28.80 -6.26
C TYR A 807 -14.69 -30.24 -6.71
N LYS A 808 -13.73 -31.09 -6.34
CA LYS A 808 -13.79 -32.53 -6.58
C LYS A 808 -14.42 -33.23 -5.38
N ALA A 809 -15.44 -34.02 -5.64
CA ALA A 809 -16.17 -34.81 -4.67
C ALA A 809 -16.16 -36.30 -5.05
N LYS A 810 -16.54 -37.15 -4.11
CA LYS A 810 -16.85 -38.55 -4.37
C LYS A 810 -18.36 -38.78 -4.36
N SER A 811 -18.88 -39.46 -5.38
CA SER A 811 -20.26 -39.95 -5.38
C SER A 811 -20.44 -41.03 -4.31
N PRO A 812 -21.68 -41.36 -3.91
CA PRO A 812 -21.96 -42.48 -3.00
C PRO A 812 -21.37 -43.82 -3.47
N GLU A 813 -21.20 -44.00 -4.78
CA GLU A 813 -20.59 -45.19 -5.40
C GLU A 813 -19.06 -45.11 -5.54
N GLY A 814 -18.42 -44.03 -5.08
CA GLY A 814 -16.97 -43.85 -5.07
C GLY A 814 -16.35 -43.24 -6.33
N ALA A 815 -17.17 -42.86 -7.32
CA ALA A 815 -16.73 -42.19 -8.54
C ALA A 815 -16.36 -40.73 -8.28
N ASP A 816 -15.43 -40.18 -9.06
CA ASP A 816 -15.12 -38.75 -9.03
C ASP A 816 -16.28 -37.94 -9.62
N ALA A 817 -16.66 -36.87 -8.94
CA ALA A 817 -17.72 -35.96 -9.31
C ALA A 817 -17.22 -34.52 -9.14
N TYR A 818 -17.52 -33.63 -10.09
CA TYR A 818 -17.04 -32.26 -10.06
C TYR A 818 -18.19 -31.26 -9.90
N PHE A 819 -18.02 -30.32 -8.97
CA PHE A 819 -18.94 -29.22 -8.68
C PHE A 819 -18.30 -27.90 -9.03
N ASP A 820 -19.04 -27.04 -9.74
CA ASP A 820 -18.60 -25.67 -9.98
C ASP A 820 -18.60 -24.93 -8.64
N ALA A 821 -17.66 -24.00 -8.44
CA ALA A 821 -17.57 -23.22 -7.22
C ALA A 821 -18.71 -22.21 -7.04
N ILE A 822 -19.60 -22.11 -8.03
CA ILE A 822 -20.62 -21.08 -8.10
C ILE A 822 -22.03 -21.69 -8.01
N PRO A 823 -22.76 -21.46 -6.89
CA PRO A 823 -24.03 -22.12 -6.63
C PRO A 823 -25.11 -21.79 -7.66
N GLU A 824 -25.89 -22.80 -8.05
CA GLU A 824 -27.21 -22.59 -8.64
C GLU A 824 -28.28 -22.77 -7.56
N ALA A 825 -29.35 -21.97 -7.65
CA ALA A 825 -30.60 -22.31 -7.01
C ALA A 825 -31.19 -23.56 -7.72
N ASN A 826 -30.75 -24.76 -7.35
CA ASN A 826 -31.28 -25.99 -7.94
C ASN A 826 -32.61 -26.39 -7.24
N PRO A 827 -33.74 -26.54 -7.98
CA PRO A 827 -35.04 -26.89 -7.43
C PRO A 827 -35.30 -28.41 -7.22
N LYS A 828 -34.31 -29.31 -7.34
CA LYS A 828 -34.52 -30.77 -7.12
C LYS A 828 -33.65 -31.39 -6.02
N LYS A 829 -34.26 -32.37 -5.33
CA LYS A 829 -33.76 -33.06 -4.12
C LYS A 829 -32.87 -34.27 -4.42
N ASN A 830 -31.86 -34.42 -3.55
CA ASN A 830 -31.26 -35.64 -2.99
C ASN A 830 -30.10 -36.31 -3.72
N TYR A 831 -28.84 -36.00 -3.33
CA TYR A 831 -27.80 -36.92 -2.81
C TYR A 831 -26.73 -36.08 -2.10
N PHE A 832 -26.20 -36.50 -0.94
CA PHE A 832 -25.07 -35.82 -0.28
C PHE A 832 -23.76 -36.33 -0.88
N TYR A 833 -22.94 -35.42 -1.39
CA TYR A 833 -21.59 -35.71 -1.89
C TYR A 833 -20.55 -35.36 -0.83
N ASN A 834 -19.52 -36.20 -0.69
CA ASN A 834 -18.42 -35.95 0.23
C ASN A 834 -17.29 -35.21 -0.49
N ILE A 835 -16.96 -34.02 0.00
CA ILE A 835 -15.74 -33.28 -0.38
C ILE A 835 -14.70 -33.44 0.72
N SER A 836 -13.46 -33.70 0.28
CA SER A 836 -12.25 -33.70 1.12
C SER A 836 -11.34 -32.59 0.61
N ILE A 837 -11.05 -31.61 1.45
CA ILE A 837 -10.12 -30.50 1.17
C ILE A 837 -9.31 -30.20 2.42
N ASP A 838 -8.09 -29.68 2.22
CA ASP A 838 -7.10 -29.50 3.30
C ASP A 838 -7.51 -28.41 4.31
N ASP A 839 -8.26 -27.38 3.88
CA ASP A 839 -8.85 -26.36 4.75
C ASP A 839 -10.27 -25.96 4.28
N PRO A 840 -11.33 -26.51 4.91
CA PRO A 840 -12.71 -26.22 4.53
C PRO A 840 -13.22 -24.84 4.92
N TYR A 841 -12.48 -24.11 5.75
CA TYR A 841 -12.84 -22.75 6.18
C TYR A 841 -12.23 -21.67 5.29
N SER A 842 -11.25 -22.03 4.45
CA SER A 842 -10.58 -21.10 3.53
C SER A 842 -11.50 -20.52 2.44
N ASP A 843 -12.62 -21.19 2.13
CA ASP A 843 -13.46 -20.82 0.99
C ASP A 843 -14.97 -20.92 1.28
N VAL A 844 -15.57 -19.79 1.64
CA VAL A 844 -16.97 -19.72 2.07
C VAL A 844 -18.00 -20.06 0.97
N SER A 845 -17.61 -20.04 -0.33
CA SER A 845 -18.53 -20.40 -1.43
C SER A 845 -18.88 -21.88 -1.44
N LEU A 846 -18.02 -22.74 -0.91
CA LEU A 846 -18.25 -24.19 -0.78
C LEU A 846 -19.53 -24.50 0.01
N TRP A 847 -19.80 -23.72 1.06
CA TRP A 847 -20.94 -23.89 1.96
C TRP A 847 -22.27 -23.47 1.32
N GLN A 848 -22.22 -22.79 0.19
CA GLN A 848 -23.41 -22.35 -0.54
C GLN A 848 -23.83 -23.35 -1.62
N LEU A 849 -23.06 -24.41 -1.86
CA LEU A 849 -23.37 -25.41 -2.85
C LEU A 849 -24.55 -26.32 -2.42
N PRO A 850 -25.49 -26.61 -3.32
CA PRO A 850 -26.63 -27.45 -2.98
C PRO A 850 -26.22 -28.92 -2.76
N ASN A 851 -26.81 -29.56 -1.75
CA ASN A 851 -26.69 -31.00 -1.46
C ASN A 851 -25.26 -31.48 -1.13
N MET A 852 -24.51 -30.71 -0.33
CA MET A 852 -23.10 -30.97 -0.01
C MET A 852 -22.87 -31.29 1.47
N ALA A 853 -21.97 -32.23 1.77
CA ALA A 853 -21.42 -32.47 3.11
C ALA A 853 -19.89 -32.35 3.05
N VAL A 854 -19.33 -31.46 3.88
CA VAL A 854 -17.88 -31.22 3.96
C VAL A 854 -17.34 -32.04 5.13
N TYR A 855 -16.41 -32.96 4.87
CA TYR A 855 -15.76 -33.74 5.90
C TYR A 855 -14.49 -33.01 6.37
N VAL A 856 -14.42 -32.68 7.66
CA VAL A 856 -13.24 -32.12 8.30
C VAL A 856 -12.57 -33.23 9.11
N PRO A 857 -11.38 -33.73 8.71
CA PRO A 857 -10.62 -34.65 9.55
C PRO A 857 -10.22 -33.93 10.85
N ASN A 858 -10.52 -34.52 12.00
CA ASN A 858 -9.90 -34.10 13.26
C ASN A 858 -8.49 -34.72 13.30
N ASP A 859 -7.45 -33.91 13.06
CA ASP A 859 -6.08 -34.26 13.46
C ASP A 859 -5.72 -33.53 14.76
#